data_AF-A0A9W8XJQ1-F1
#
_entry.id   AF-A0A9W8XJQ1-F1
#
_cell.length_a   1.000
_cell.length_b   1.000
_cell.length_c   1.000
_cell.angle_alpha   90.00
_cell.angle_beta   90.00
_cell.angle_gamma   90.00
#
_symmetry.space_group_name_H-M   'P 1'
#
loop_
_entity.id
_entity.type
_entity.pdbx_description
1 polymer ?
#
loop_
_entity_poly.entity_id
_entity_poly.type
_entity_poly.pdbx_seq_one_letter_code
_entity_poly.pdbx_strand_id
1 'polypeptide(L)'
;MESFRVRNADPNRQRKLLLALSLGASSVTLLHILDHLLETQTNKTGRTGFGLNVVFVETEDHTSHQDLLAKVRQAYPKYDIASLPLQDVFRLVQEATDSLSDLLPTATVGEEVPPAHKLARLFSSLTSATARADVLTTLRTRLVVEYAKSSGCEGVLWGDSTTKLAEKTLTETAKGRGFALPWHVADGESPFGLTFNYPLRDLLKKELVAYVDIIGRPLPSLVLESAPTQASMNSKNTTIDDLMKQYFESVEENFPSIVSNVVRTTGKLAATPTSTKTYKCDLCNKTTPVQQRLAVKGPNAVSVGWNTYQKLDQPCVQYGTSNTTLSFKQCSTSSVTYPTSRTYSNAVTLTGLTPATTYYYKIVSTNSSVEHFLSPRVPGDKTPFSINAIIDLGVYGADGFTIQGDQTKRDIIPTIDPSLNHTTIDRLARTVDDYEFIIHPGDLAYADDWFEKPKNLLDGKNAYEAILEQFYTQLAPIAGRKLYMASPGNHEVACQEIPVLTLACPEGQKNFTDFMNRFGQTMPVSFASTSANETAKVNANKAAALAKPPFWYSFEYGMVHVAMIDTETDFANAPDQLGGSSGYLDAARFGTTNQQLDWLAADLASVDRTVTPWVIVGGHRPWYTTKGSSPCDACQKAFEPLLYKYGVDLAIFGHVHNSQRFLPVNNSVADPAGLNNPKAPVYIVAGGAGNIEGLSSVGGNYTTNVFAYADDFSYASVSFQDANKLKVEFIRSSTGDVLDSSVLFKKHDQQFVVQ
;
A
#
# COMPACT_ATOMS: atom_id res chain seq x y z
N MET A 1 -16.62 33.36 20.86
CA MET A 1 -18.05 33.69 20.66
C MET A 1 -18.33 34.85 19.69
N GLU A 2 -17.32 35.60 19.22
CA GLU A 2 -17.54 36.80 18.39
C GLU A 2 -18.23 36.53 17.05
N SER A 3 -17.91 35.39 16.42
CA SER A 3 -18.53 34.93 15.17
C SER A 3 -20.04 34.67 15.27
N PHE A 4 -20.58 34.50 16.49
CA PHE A 4 -21.99 34.19 16.74
C PHE A 4 -22.84 35.42 17.10
N ARG A 5 -22.31 36.64 16.94
CA ARG A 5 -23.06 37.89 17.16
C ARG A 5 -23.93 38.26 15.96
N VAL A 6 -25.05 38.92 16.26
CA VAL A 6 -26.06 39.41 15.27
C VAL A 6 -25.45 40.18 14.09
N ARG A 7 -24.38 40.95 14.32
CA ARG A 7 -23.70 41.74 13.29
C ARG A 7 -23.06 40.90 12.17
N ASN A 8 -22.77 39.64 12.45
CA ASN A 8 -22.19 38.69 11.50
C ASN A 8 -23.26 37.79 10.84
N ALA A 9 -24.55 38.04 11.13
CA ALA A 9 -25.67 37.27 10.62
C ALA A 9 -26.47 38.07 9.59
N ASP A 10 -26.72 37.44 8.44
CA ASP A 10 -27.54 37.97 7.35
C ASP A 10 -28.94 38.36 7.88
N PRO A 11 -29.40 39.61 7.68
CA PRO A 11 -30.73 40.04 8.09
C PRO A 11 -31.88 39.21 7.50
N ASN A 12 -31.68 38.60 6.33
CA ASN A 12 -32.69 37.86 5.58
C ASN A 12 -32.59 36.34 5.76
N ARG A 13 -31.57 35.83 6.46
CA ARG A 13 -31.35 34.40 6.68
C ARG A 13 -30.81 34.13 8.08
N GLN A 14 -31.57 33.36 8.86
CA GLN A 14 -31.13 32.90 10.18
C GLN A 14 -30.40 31.56 10.05
N ARG A 15 -29.08 31.57 10.30
CA ARG A 15 -28.26 30.34 10.37
C ARG A 15 -28.76 29.44 11.49
N LYS A 16 -28.90 28.12 11.23
CA LYS A 16 -29.22 27.13 12.27
C LYS A 16 -27.98 26.35 12.70
N LEU A 17 -27.79 26.19 14.01
CA LEU A 17 -26.69 25.46 14.61
C LEU A 17 -27.21 24.39 15.55
N LEU A 18 -26.54 23.24 15.58
CA LEU A 18 -26.86 22.14 16.49
C LEU A 18 -25.85 22.07 17.62
N LEU A 19 -26.29 22.12 18.87
CA LEU A 19 -25.47 21.78 20.04
C LEU A 19 -25.56 20.28 20.33
N ALA A 20 -24.42 19.60 20.33
CA ALA A 20 -24.30 18.22 20.76
C ALA A 20 -24.16 18.16 22.29
N LEU A 21 -25.27 17.88 22.99
CA LEU A 21 -25.31 17.79 24.44
C LEU A 21 -24.71 16.46 24.92
N SER A 22 -23.85 16.51 25.94
CA SER A 22 -23.28 15.32 26.58
C SER A 22 -23.64 15.17 28.04
N LEU A 23 -24.41 16.11 28.60
CA LEU A 23 -24.74 16.24 30.03
C LEU A 23 -23.52 16.43 30.95
N GLY A 24 -22.29 16.42 30.43
CA GLY A 24 -21.10 16.83 31.18
C GLY A 24 -21.03 18.35 31.35
N ALA A 25 -20.25 18.79 32.35
CA ALA A 25 -20.12 20.21 32.75
C ALA A 25 -19.89 21.15 31.57
N SER A 26 -19.01 20.79 30.62
CA SER A 26 -18.71 21.63 29.47
C SER A 26 -19.89 21.82 28.51
N SER A 27 -20.63 20.76 28.18
CA SER A 27 -21.76 20.85 27.25
C SER A 27 -22.97 21.59 27.84
N VAL A 28 -23.23 21.39 29.14
CA VAL A 28 -24.30 22.08 29.87
C VAL A 28 -23.95 23.57 30.07
N THR A 29 -22.68 23.87 30.38
CA THR A 29 -22.19 25.25 30.46
C THR A 29 -22.29 25.95 29.10
N LEU A 30 -21.95 25.26 28.00
CA LEU A 30 -22.09 25.81 26.66
C LEU A 30 -23.56 26.13 26.33
N LEU A 31 -24.50 25.22 26.66
CA LEU A 31 -25.93 25.49 26.50
C LEU A 31 -26.34 26.77 27.24
N HIS A 32 -25.93 26.90 28.50
CA HIS A 32 -26.22 28.06 29.33
C HIS A 32 -25.63 29.37 28.77
N ILE A 33 -24.39 29.34 28.29
CA ILE A 33 -23.74 30.52 27.69
C ILE A 33 -24.45 30.92 26.38
N LEU A 34 -24.82 29.94 25.55
CA LEU A 34 -25.55 30.19 24.29
C LEU A 34 -26.95 30.75 24.57
N ASP A 35 -27.62 30.22 25.59
CA ASP A 35 -28.92 30.67 26.06
C ASP A 35 -28.89 32.17 26.43
N HIS A 36 -27.99 32.53 27.33
CA HIS A 36 -27.81 33.90 27.78
C HIS A 36 -27.39 34.84 26.63
N LEU A 37 -26.55 34.36 25.71
CA LEU A 37 -26.16 35.11 24.52
C LEU A 37 -27.37 35.42 23.63
N LEU A 38 -28.21 34.43 23.36
CA LEU A 38 -29.39 34.58 22.49
C LEU A 38 -30.44 35.50 23.13
N GLU A 39 -30.66 35.40 24.44
CA GLU A 39 -31.54 36.33 25.17
C GLU A 39 -31.03 37.76 25.10
N THR A 40 -29.74 37.96 25.34
CA THR A 40 -29.12 39.28 25.28
C THR A 40 -29.22 39.89 23.88
N GLN A 41 -29.03 39.09 22.83
CA GLN A 41 -29.17 39.53 21.43
C GLN A 41 -30.62 39.91 21.10
N THR A 42 -31.57 39.09 21.53
CA THR A 42 -33.01 39.33 21.34
C THR A 42 -33.42 40.64 22.03
N ASN A 43 -33.02 40.82 23.29
CA ASN A 43 -33.35 42.02 24.06
C ASN A 43 -32.72 43.30 23.47
N LYS A 44 -31.53 43.22 22.87
CA LYS A 44 -30.82 44.39 22.32
C LYS A 44 -31.19 44.73 20.88
N THR A 45 -31.52 43.74 20.06
CA THR A 45 -31.63 43.91 18.60
C THR A 45 -32.93 43.38 17.99
N GLY A 46 -33.80 42.74 18.79
CA GLY A 46 -35.04 42.13 18.32
C GLY A 46 -34.85 40.85 17.49
N ARG A 47 -33.60 40.43 17.24
CA ARG A 47 -33.26 39.21 16.49
C ARG A 47 -32.06 38.50 17.11
N THR A 48 -31.85 37.23 16.74
CA THR A 48 -30.65 36.47 17.10
C THR A 48 -29.75 36.25 15.89
N GLY A 49 -28.45 36.05 16.14
CA GLY A 49 -27.48 35.74 15.10
C GLY A 49 -27.60 34.33 14.52
N PHE A 50 -28.24 33.41 15.26
CA PHE A 50 -28.46 32.02 14.85
C PHE A 50 -29.66 31.42 15.61
N GLY A 51 -30.23 30.36 15.05
CA GLY A 51 -31.15 29.45 15.73
C GLY A 51 -30.38 28.27 16.34
N LEU A 52 -30.80 27.82 17.52
CA LEU A 52 -30.14 26.74 18.26
C LEU A 52 -31.05 25.52 18.37
N ASN A 53 -30.59 24.41 17.83
CA ASN A 53 -31.15 23.08 18.06
C ASN A 53 -30.26 22.35 19.07
N VAL A 54 -30.82 21.48 19.90
CA VAL A 54 -30.05 20.71 20.89
C VAL A 54 -30.36 19.23 20.71
N VAL A 55 -29.33 18.39 20.65
CA VAL A 55 -29.50 16.94 20.58
C VAL A 55 -28.68 16.24 21.65
N PHE A 56 -29.27 15.23 22.28
CA PHE A 56 -28.60 14.25 23.13
C PHE A 56 -28.65 12.87 22.46
N VAL A 57 -27.53 12.14 22.50
CA VAL A 57 -27.46 10.76 21.99
C VAL A 57 -27.40 9.82 23.18
N GLU A 58 -28.38 8.93 23.29
CA GLU A 58 -28.50 7.98 24.40
C GLU A 58 -27.51 6.82 24.22
N THR A 59 -26.80 6.50 25.31
CA THR A 59 -25.90 5.35 25.43
C THR A 59 -26.45 4.36 26.47
N GLU A 60 -25.85 3.17 26.60
CA GLU A 60 -26.38 2.01 27.37
C GLU A 60 -26.78 2.28 28.84
N ASP A 61 -26.25 3.33 29.47
CA ASP A 61 -26.61 3.73 30.85
C ASP A 61 -27.90 4.57 30.88
N HIS A 62 -29.04 3.94 30.61
CA HIS A 62 -30.29 4.60 30.22
C HIS A 62 -31.02 5.37 31.34
N THR A 63 -30.93 4.94 32.60
CA THR A 63 -31.79 5.46 33.67
C THR A 63 -31.34 6.82 34.22
N SER A 64 -30.05 7.01 34.45
CA SER A 64 -29.50 8.27 35.00
C SER A 64 -29.57 9.44 34.02
N HIS A 65 -29.39 9.16 32.73
CA HIS A 65 -29.41 10.17 31.67
C HIS A 65 -30.81 10.71 31.37
N GLN A 66 -31.86 9.88 31.48
CA GLN A 66 -33.24 10.31 31.21
C GLN A 66 -33.74 11.34 32.24
N ASP A 67 -33.45 11.12 33.52
CA ASP A 67 -33.81 12.04 34.59
C ASP A 67 -33.11 13.41 34.43
N LEU A 68 -31.81 13.39 34.10
CA LEU A 68 -31.05 14.62 33.85
C LEU A 68 -31.56 15.35 32.61
N LEU A 69 -31.84 14.64 31.51
CA LEU A 69 -32.37 15.25 30.29
C LEU A 69 -33.75 15.90 30.54
N ALA A 70 -34.61 15.28 31.37
CA ALA A 70 -35.88 15.87 31.77
C ALA A 70 -35.68 17.19 32.55
N LYS A 71 -34.72 17.24 33.47
CA LYS A 71 -34.35 18.48 34.19
C LYS A 71 -33.81 19.55 33.23
N VAL A 72 -33.01 19.17 32.23
CA VAL A 72 -32.49 20.13 31.22
C VAL A 72 -33.65 20.70 30.39
N ARG A 73 -34.60 19.87 29.95
CA ARG A 73 -35.81 20.32 29.24
C ARG A 73 -36.65 21.28 30.08
N GLN A 74 -36.75 21.02 31.39
CA GLN A 74 -37.44 21.91 32.32
C GLN A 74 -36.70 23.25 32.52
N ALA A 75 -35.38 23.22 32.58
CA ALA A 75 -34.56 24.42 32.75
C ALA A 75 -34.51 25.29 31.48
N TYR A 76 -34.63 24.69 30.30
CA TYR A 76 -34.53 25.38 29.01
C TYR A 76 -35.71 25.06 28.08
N PRO A 77 -36.96 25.43 28.44
CA PRO A 77 -38.18 25.02 27.74
C PRO A 77 -38.32 25.64 26.34
N LYS A 78 -37.52 26.66 26.01
CA LYS A 78 -37.55 27.33 24.70
C LYS A 78 -36.83 26.56 23.59
N TYR A 79 -36.05 25.53 23.93
CA TYR A 79 -35.35 24.70 22.95
C TYR A 79 -36.03 23.35 22.81
N ASP A 80 -36.21 22.91 21.57
CA ASP A 80 -36.61 21.53 21.28
C ASP A 80 -35.38 20.63 21.43
N ILE A 81 -35.28 19.95 22.59
CA ILE A 81 -34.15 19.08 22.92
C ILE A 81 -34.47 17.64 22.49
N ALA A 82 -33.94 17.25 21.34
CA ALA A 82 -34.09 15.91 20.80
C ALA A 82 -33.24 14.88 21.56
N SER A 83 -33.78 13.67 21.70
CA SER A 83 -33.06 12.51 22.25
C SER A 83 -33.04 11.41 21.18
N LEU A 84 -31.85 10.91 20.86
CA LEU A 84 -31.67 9.89 19.83
C LEU A 84 -30.98 8.64 20.43
N PRO A 85 -31.62 7.47 20.41
CA PRO A 85 -30.94 6.21 20.72
C PRO A 85 -29.77 5.97 19.77
N LEU A 86 -28.62 5.51 20.27
CA LEU A 86 -27.45 5.26 19.40
C LEU A 86 -27.76 4.30 18.23
N GLN A 87 -28.66 3.34 18.44
CA GLN A 87 -29.09 2.38 17.41
C GLN A 87 -29.78 3.04 16.20
N ASP A 88 -30.26 4.27 16.32
CA ASP A 88 -30.85 5.02 15.21
C ASP A 88 -29.82 5.35 14.13
N VAL A 89 -28.53 5.14 14.37
CA VAL A 89 -27.49 5.17 13.34
C VAL A 89 -27.79 4.21 12.19
N PHE A 90 -28.42 3.05 12.46
CA PHE A 90 -28.86 2.08 11.45
C PHE A 90 -30.20 2.43 10.79
N ARG A 91 -30.75 3.62 11.03
CA ARG A 91 -32.01 4.07 10.43
C ARG A 91 -31.85 5.43 9.75
N LEU A 92 -31.14 6.35 10.40
CA LEU A 92 -31.04 7.74 9.99
C LEU A 92 -29.85 8.01 9.06
N VAL A 93 -28.84 7.14 9.04
CA VAL A 93 -27.67 7.30 8.18
C VAL A 93 -27.84 6.46 6.91
N GLN A 94 -28.63 6.95 5.95
CA GLN A 94 -28.99 6.23 4.71
C GLN A 94 -27.78 5.77 3.88
N GLU A 95 -26.72 6.60 3.79
CA GLU A 95 -25.47 6.23 3.11
C GLU A 95 -24.70 5.12 3.84
N ALA A 96 -24.92 4.94 5.15
CA ALA A 96 -24.18 3.99 5.96
C ALA A 96 -25.00 2.74 6.34
N THR A 97 -26.32 2.72 6.18
CA THR A 97 -27.18 1.59 6.57
C THR A 97 -26.82 0.28 5.90
N ASP A 98 -26.47 0.32 4.61
CA ASP A 98 -26.00 -0.86 3.88
C ASP A 98 -24.58 -1.22 4.35
N SER A 99 -23.67 -0.24 4.38
CA SER A 99 -22.25 -0.45 4.76
C SER A 99 -22.00 -0.85 6.23
N LEU A 100 -22.83 -0.39 7.18
CA LEU A 100 -22.73 -0.71 8.61
C LEU A 100 -23.38 -2.06 8.91
N SER A 101 -24.41 -2.44 8.14
CA SER A 101 -25.01 -3.78 8.23
C SER A 101 -24.04 -4.84 7.72
N ASP A 102 -23.20 -4.52 6.72
CA ASP A 102 -22.14 -5.39 6.19
C ASP A 102 -20.98 -5.66 7.18
N LEU A 103 -20.85 -4.86 8.23
CA LEU A 103 -19.84 -5.04 9.28
C LEU A 103 -20.28 -6.02 10.38
N LEU A 104 -21.52 -6.52 10.32
CA LEU A 104 -22.05 -7.46 11.29
C LEU A 104 -21.62 -8.90 10.92
N PRO A 105 -20.94 -9.64 11.81
CA PRO A 105 -20.64 -11.04 11.56
C PRO A 105 -21.95 -11.83 11.40
N THR A 106 -22.06 -12.60 10.32
CA THR A 106 -23.19 -13.49 9.99
C THR A 106 -24.56 -12.80 9.93
N ALA A 107 -24.85 -12.13 8.81
CA ALA A 107 -26.23 -11.98 8.35
C ALA A 107 -26.49 -13.05 7.29
N THR A 108 -27.30 -14.06 7.62
CA THR A 108 -27.94 -14.90 6.61
C THR A 108 -28.76 -14.00 5.71
N VAL A 109 -28.56 -14.13 4.40
CA VAL A 109 -29.29 -13.35 3.38
C VAL A 109 -30.80 -13.51 3.61
N GLY A 110 -31.48 -12.45 4.05
CA GLY A 110 -32.96 -12.40 4.13
C GLY A 110 -33.62 -12.15 5.49
N GLU A 111 -32.91 -12.02 6.62
CA GLU A 111 -33.54 -11.66 7.92
C GLU A 111 -33.45 -10.16 8.25
N GLU A 112 -34.60 -9.50 8.46
CA GLU A 112 -34.67 -8.14 9.02
C GLU A 112 -34.33 -8.15 10.52
N VAL A 113 -33.07 -7.86 10.86
CA VAL A 113 -32.62 -7.73 12.26
C VAL A 113 -32.93 -6.32 12.80
N PRO A 114 -33.59 -6.17 13.97
CA PRO A 114 -33.87 -4.87 14.58
C PRO A 114 -32.59 -4.05 14.87
N PRO A 115 -32.60 -2.70 14.75
CA PRO A 115 -31.43 -1.84 14.97
C PRO A 115 -30.70 -2.05 16.31
N ALA A 116 -31.44 -2.32 17.39
CA ALA A 116 -30.85 -2.59 18.71
C ALA A 116 -30.00 -3.88 18.71
N HIS A 117 -30.47 -4.94 18.03
CA HIS A 117 -29.70 -6.18 17.88
C HIS A 117 -28.50 -6.00 16.95
N LYS A 118 -28.60 -5.16 15.91
CA LYS A 118 -27.46 -4.78 15.07
C LYS A 118 -26.37 -4.09 15.88
N LEU A 119 -26.76 -3.12 16.72
CA LEU A 119 -25.83 -2.41 17.60
C LEU A 119 -25.15 -3.37 18.60
N ALA A 120 -25.92 -4.24 19.25
CA ALA A 120 -25.38 -5.22 20.19
C ALA A 120 -24.40 -6.20 19.52
N ARG A 121 -24.71 -6.68 18.31
CA ARG A 121 -23.81 -7.54 17.51
C ARG A 121 -22.53 -6.80 17.10
N LEU A 122 -22.62 -5.51 16.77
CA LEU A 122 -21.46 -4.70 16.45
C LEU A 122 -20.55 -4.54 17.68
N PHE A 123 -21.09 -4.21 18.85
CA PHE A 123 -20.27 -4.06 20.06
C PHE A 123 -19.69 -5.39 20.57
N SER A 124 -20.41 -6.50 20.37
CA SER A 124 -19.92 -7.83 20.77
C SER A 124 -18.82 -8.35 19.84
N SER A 125 -18.75 -7.91 18.57
CA SER A 125 -17.67 -8.28 17.65
C SER A 125 -16.35 -7.55 17.95
N LEU A 126 -16.40 -6.41 18.64
CA LEU A 126 -15.21 -5.65 19.02
C LEU A 126 -14.54 -6.29 20.24
N THR A 127 -13.28 -6.72 20.10
CA THR A 127 -12.58 -7.50 21.13
C THR A 127 -11.83 -6.67 22.16
N SER A 128 -11.54 -5.39 21.90
CA SER A 128 -10.81 -4.50 22.81
C SER A 128 -11.67 -3.36 23.35
N ALA A 129 -11.38 -2.93 24.58
CA ALA A 129 -12.07 -1.79 25.20
C ALA A 129 -11.88 -0.50 24.37
N THR A 130 -10.66 -0.27 23.85
CA THR A 130 -10.37 0.87 22.97
C THR A 130 -11.20 0.84 21.70
N ALA A 131 -11.33 -0.32 21.03
CA ALA A 131 -12.13 -0.42 19.81
C ALA A 131 -13.62 -0.13 20.08
N ARG A 132 -14.17 -0.61 21.20
CA ARG A 132 -15.55 -0.30 21.61
C ARG A 132 -15.75 1.19 21.86
N ALA A 133 -14.86 1.82 22.63
CA ALA A 133 -14.93 3.26 22.91
C ALA A 133 -14.80 4.11 21.62
N ASP A 134 -13.95 3.66 20.71
CA ASP A 134 -13.70 4.35 19.44
C ASP A 134 -14.88 4.28 18.48
N VAL A 135 -15.45 3.08 18.31
CA VAL A 135 -16.66 2.86 17.51
C VAL A 135 -17.84 3.62 18.11
N LEU A 136 -18.01 3.59 19.43
CA LEU A 136 -19.05 4.37 20.13
C LEU A 136 -18.96 5.86 19.81
N THR A 137 -17.76 6.45 19.91
CA THR A 137 -17.53 7.87 19.63
C THR A 137 -17.80 8.20 18.16
N THR A 138 -17.41 7.30 17.26
CA THR A 138 -17.62 7.44 15.82
C THR A 138 -19.12 7.41 15.48
N LEU A 139 -19.85 6.41 15.96
CA LEU A 139 -21.29 6.27 15.72
C LEU A 139 -22.07 7.47 16.27
N ARG A 140 -21.71 7.93 17.48
CA ARG A 140 -22.30 9.14 18.08
C ARG A 140 -22.09 10.36 17.20
N THR A 141 -20.87 10.58 16.72
CA THR A 141 -20.54 11.73 15.86
C THR A 141 -21.33 11.67 14.56
N ARG A 142 -21.41 10.49 13.93
CA ARG A 142 -22.20 10.27 12.71
C ARG A 142 -23.68 10.57 12.92
N LEU A 143 -24.27 10.08 14.01
CA LEU A 143 -25.68 10.30 14.31
C LEU A 143 -25.99 11.78 14.55
N VAL A 144 -25.14 12.50 15.29
CA VAL A 144 -25.26 13.95 15.50
C VAL A 144 -25.21 14.71 14.18
N VAL A 145 -24.25 14.37 13.31
CA VAL A 145 -24.08 15.00 12.00
C VAL A 145 -25.29 14.78 11.11
N GLU A 146 -25.81 13.56 11.02
CA GLU A 146 -26.98 13.29 10.18
C GLU A 146 -28.25 13.94 10.73
N TYR A 147 -28.40 14.01 12.05
CA TYR A 147 -29.47 14.78 12.67
C TYR A 147 -29.34 16.29 12.40
N ALA A 148 -28.12 16.83 12.43
CA ALA A 148 -27.86 18.23 12.07
C ALA A 148 -28.28 18.52 10.63
N LYS A 149 -27.91 17.66 9.68
CA LYS A 149 -28.29 17.79 8.27
C LYS A 149 -29.79 17.73 8.07
N SER A 150 -30.47 16.72 8.66
CA SER A 150 -31.92 16.56 8.52
C SER A 150 -32.71 17.71 9.17
N SER A 151 -32.13 18.35 10.19
CA SER A 151 -32.69 19.54 10.84
C SER A 151 -32.35 20.86 10.12
N GLY A 152 -31.61 20.82 9.01
CA GLY A 152 -31.18 21.99 8.24
C GLY A 152 -30.16 22.87 8.98
N CYS A 153 -29.36 22.29 9.87
CA CYS A 153 -28.28 23.00 10.56
C CYS A 153 -27.04 23.12 9.66
N GLU A 154 -26.35 24.26 9.75
CA GLU A 154 -25.15 24.58 8.96
C GLU A 154 -23.85 24.23 9.71
N GLY A 155 -23.96 23.84 10.98
CA GLY A 155 -22.82 23.48 11.81
C GLY A 155 -23.22 22.85 13.13
N VAL A 156 -22.24 22.17 13.72
CA VAL A 156 -22.34 21.54 15.05
C VAL A 156 -21.44 22.32 16.01
N LEU A 157 -22.01 22.64 17.18
CA LEU A 157 -21.31 23.19 18.33
C LEU A 157 -20.98 22.03 19.27
N TRP A 158 -19.68 21.81 19.50
CA TRP A 158 -19.18 20.81 20.42
C TRP A 158 -18.77 21.48 21.73
N GLY A 159 -19.24 20.95 22.86
CA GLY A 159 -18.86 21.40 24.19
C GLY A 159 -17.46 21.00 24.63
N ASP A 160 -16.51 20.80 23.72
CA ASP A 160 -15.15 20.38 24.08
C ASP A 160 -14.36 21.57 24.66
N SER A 161 -13.80 21.37 25.85
CA SER A 161 -12.89 22.30 26.52
C SER A 161 -11.47 22.19 25.96
N THR A 162 -10.56 23.11 26.33
CA THR A 162 -9.12 22.98 26.03
C THR A 162 -8.58 21.61 26.47
N THR A 163 -8.95 21.14 27.66
CA THR A 163 -8.61 19.82 28.17
C THR A 163 -9.08 18.72 27.24
N LYS A 164 -10.36 18.76 26.83
CA LYS A 164 -10.93 17.71 25.98
C LYS A 164 -10.32 17.69 24.58
N LEU A 165 -9.97 18.86 24.05
CA LEU A 165 -9.28 18.97 22.76
C LEU A 165 -7.83 18.44 22.84
N ALA A 166 -7.13 18.66 23.95
CA ALA A 166 -5.80 18.10 24.19
C ALA A 166 -5.87 16.57 24.33
N GLU A 167 -6.84 16.05 25.10
CA GLU A 167 -7.13 14.61 25.20
C GLU A 167 -7.38 13.99 23.83
N LYS A 168 -8.27 14.60 23.01
CA LYS A 168 -8.56 14.14 21.65
C LYS A 168 -7.33 14.16 20.77
N THR A 169 -6.51 15.19 20.88
CA THR A 169 -5.28 15.33 20.09
C THR A 169 -4.35 14.13 20.26
N LEU A 170 -3.99 13.82 21.51
CA LEU A 170 -3.08 12.70 21.77
C LEU A 170 -3.74 11.35 21.57
N THR A 171 -5.04 11.23 21.89
CA THR A 171 -5.83 10.02 21.64
C THR A 171 -5.84 9.67 20.16
N GLU A 172 -6.21 10.60 19.29
CA GLU A 172 -6.29 10.36 17.85
C GLU A 172 -4.90 10.12 17.24
N THR A 173 -3.87 10.81 17.73
CA THR A 173 -2.48 10.56 17.31
C THR A 173 -2.03 9.15 17.70
N ALA A 174 -2.26 8.73 18.94
CA ALA A 174 -1.92 7.39 19.43
C ALA A 174 -2.68 6.27 18.72
N LYS A 175 -3.90 6.56 18.23
CA LYS A 175 -4.70 5.67 17.38
C LYS A 175 -4.26 5.67 15.90
N GLY A 176 -3.21 6.40 15.53
CA GLY A 176 -2.71 6.49 14.15
C GLY A 176 -3.48 7.45 13.24
N ARG A 177 -4.36 8.30 13.78
CA ARG A 177 -5.23 9.24 13.04
C ARG A 177 -4.78 10.70 13.15
N GLY A 178 -3.48 10.93 13.24
CA GLY A 178 -2.89 12.27 13.26
C GLY A 178 -3.28 13.14 12.06
N PHE A 179 -3.50 12.52 10.90
CA PHE A 179 -3.95 13.23 9.69
C PHE A 179 -5.34 13.87 9.82
N ALA A 180 -6.21 13.34 10.70
CA ALA A 180 -7.59 13.78 10.85
C ALA A 180 -7.76 14.91 11.87
N LEU A 181 -6.70 15.23 12.62
CA LEU A 181 -6.71 16.25 13.67
C LEU A 181 -7.27 17.61 13.22
N PRO A 182 -6.94 18.16 12.04
CA PRO A 182 -7.48 19.46 11.62
C PRO A 182 -9.00 19.53 11.65
N TRP A 183 -9.70 18.41 11.44
CA TRP A 183 -11.16 18.35 11.43
C TRP A 183 -11.78 18.06 12.80
N HIS A 184 -11.01 17.50 13.73
CA HIS A 184 -11.52 17.04 15.03
C HIS A 184 -11.19 17.98 16.19
N VAL A 185 -10.22 18.89 16.02
CA VAL A 185 -9.77 19.78 17.12
C VAL A 185 -9.72 21.27 16.75
N ALA A 186 -10.02 21.62 15.50
CA ALA A 186 -10.05 23.01 15.04
C ALA A 186 -11.43 23.41 14.51
N ASP A 187 -11.73 24.71 14.58
CA ASP A 187 -12.97 25.24 14.01
C ASP A 187 -12.85 25.23 12.48
N GLY A 188 -13.89 24.77 11.78
CA GLY A 188 -13.86 24.76 10.32
C GLY A 188 -14.82 23.77 9.68
N GLU A 189 -14.68 23.61 8.36
CA GLU A 189 -15.36 22.58 7.58
C GLU A 189 -14.95 21.19 8.06
N SER A 190 -15.93 20.38 8.46
CA SER A 190 -15.72 18.96 8.76
C SER A 190 -15.78 18.13 7.46
N PRO A 191 -15.21 16.92 7.44
CA PRO A 191 -15.32 15.99 6.31
C PRO A 191 -16.76 15.53 6.04
N PHE A 192 -17.72 15.93 6.85
CA PHE A 192 -19.13 15.59 6.70
C PHE A 192 -19.97 16.68 6.01
N GLY A 193 -19.36 17.77 5.56
CA GLY A 193 -20.05 18.88 4.89
C GLY A 193 -20.82 19.79 5.86
N LEU A 194 -20.45 19.77 7.15
CA LEU A 194 -20.94 20.69 8.18
C LEU A 194 -19.75 21.36 8.86
N THR A 195 -19.94 22.58 9.35
CA THR A 195 -18.90 23.23 10.16
C THR A 195 -18.88 22.67 11.59
N PHE A 196 -17.71 22.26 12.08
CA PHE A 196 -17.50 21.94 13.50
C PHE A 196 -16.93 23.17 14.20
N ASN A 197 -17.51 23.51 15.33
CA ASN A 197 -17.09 24.65 16.14
C ASN A 197 -16.95 24.22 17.60
N TYR A 198 -15.92 24.71 18.27
CA TYR A 198 -15.53 24.39 19.63
C TYR A 198 -15.49 25.67 20.48
N PRO A 199 -16.65 26.24 20.88
CA PRO A 199 -16.69 27.56 21.50
C PRO A 199 -15.97 27.67 22.85
N LEU A 200 -15.74 26.53 23.52
CA LEU A 200 -15.05 26.43 24.81
C LEU A 200 -13.56 26.06 24.67
N ARG A 201 -12.98 26.13 23.46
CA ARG A 201 -11.60 25.70 23.17
C ARG A 201 -10.52 26.40 23.99
N ASP A 202 -10.82 27.56 24.55
CA ASP A 202 -9.92 28.40 25.34
C ASP A 202 -10.21 28.34 26.86
N LEU A 203 -11.08 27.43 27.29
CA LEU A 203 -11.43 27.21 28.70
C LEU A 203 -11.05 25.78 29.12
N LEU A 204 -10.37 25.65 30.24
CA LEU A 204 -10.04 24.36 30.86
C LEU A 204 -11.29 23.71 31.45
N LYS A 205 -11.28 22.38 31.56
CA LYS A 205 -12.39 21.63 32.16
C LYS A 205 -12.63 22.06 33.61
N LYS A 206 -11.58 22.28 34.40
CA LYS A 206 -11.70 22.76 35.79
C LYS A 206 -12.36 24.14 35.90
N GLU A 207 -12.10 25.05 34.97
CA GLU A 207 -12.74 26.37 34.94
C GLU A 207 -14.24 26.25 34.68
N LEU A 208 -14.63 25.33 33.79
CA LEU A 208 -16.04 25.06 33.48
C LEU A 208 -16.78 24.40 34.65
N VAL A 209 -16.11 23.50 35.38
CA VAL A 209 -16.67 22.91 36.62
C VAL A 209 -16.84 24.00 37.68
N ALA A 210 -15.83 24.84 37.92
CA ALA A 210 -15.93 25.95 38.86
C ALA A 210 -17.03 26.95 38.45
N TYR A 211 -17.20 27.21 37.14
CA TYR A 211 -18.28 28.05 36.64
C TYR A 211 -19.67 27.50 36.98
N VAL A 212 -19.88 26.19 36.81
CA VAL A 212 -21.13 25.51 37.19
C VAL A 212 -21.44 25.71 38.67
N ASP A 213 -20.42 25.58 39.53
CA ASP A 213 -20.57 25.75 40.98
C ASP A 213 -20.86 27.22 41.37
N ILE A 214 -20.21 28.18 40.71
CA ILE A 214 -20.35 29.62 40.98
C ILE A 214 -21.74 30.14 40.59
N ILE A 215 -22.25 29.78 39.41
CA ILE A 215 -23.58 30.23 38.97
C ILE A 215 -24.68 29.62 39.85
N GLY A 216 -24.45 28.42 40.40
CA GLY A 216 -25.39 27.74 41.27
C GLY A 216 -26.62 27.22 40.53
N ARG A 217 -27.74 26.99 41.24
CA ARG A 217 -28.93 26.36 40.67
C ARG A 217 -29.52 27.21 39.52
N PRO A 218 -29.93 26.59 38.39
CA PRO A 218 -30.14 25.15 38.22
C PRO A 218 -28.91 24.33 37.76
N LEU A 219 -27.79 24.96 37.40
CA LEU A 219 -26.70 24.31 36.65
C LEU A 219 -26.12 23.03 37.27
N PRO A 220 -25.72 22.99 38.56
CA PRO A 220 -25.18 21.76 39.17
C PRO A 220 -26.15 20.58 39.08
N SER A 221 -27.46 20.84 39.14
CA SER A 221 -28.49 19.78 39.07
C SER A 221 -28.72 19.20 37.68
N LEU A 222 -28.10 19.80 36.66
CA LEU A 222 -28.20 19.42 35.24
C LEU A 222 -26.96 18.67 34.74
N VAL A 223 -25.87 18.66 35.52
CA VAL A 223 -24.60 18.06 35.13
C VAL A 223 -24.52 16.63 35.65
N LEU A 224 -24.12 15.72 34.77
CA LEU A 224 -23.73 14.37 35.15
C LEU A 224 -22.36 14.42 35.83
N GLU A 225 -22.31 14.11 37.13
CA GLU A 225 -21.07 14.00 37.88
C GLU A 225 -20.23 12.82 37.34
N SER A 226 -19.08 13.12 36.77
CA SER A 226 -18.12 12.09 36.37
C SER A 226 -17.23 11.73 37.56
N ALA A 227 -17.27 10.48 38.02
CA ALA A 227 -16.32 9.97 39.00
C ALA A 227 -14.86 10.15 38.50
N PRO A 228 -13.88 10.37 39.39
CA PRO A 228 -12.47 10.39 39.00
C PRO A 228 -12.10 9.09 38.31
N THR A 229 -11.42 9.18 37.17
CA THR A 229 -11.06 8.03 36.35
C THR A 229 -10.00 7.19 37.07
N GLN A 230 -10.39 6.24 37.92
CA GLN A 230 -9.44 5.32 38.54
C GLN A 230 -8.92 4.32 37.51
N ALA A 231 -7.60 4.14 37.44
CA ALA A 231 -7.00 3.11 36.60
C ALA A 231 -7.51 1.74 37.07
N SER A 232 -8.17 1.01 36.16
CA SER A 232 -8.42 -0.40 36.39
C SER A 232 -7.07 -1.10 36.57
N MET A 233 -6.92 -1.91 37.62
CA MET A 233 -5.72 -2.75 37.78
C MET A 233 -5.54 -3.75 36.63
N ASN A 234 -6.54 -3.87 35.75
CA ASN A 234 -6.49 -4.68 34.55
C ASN A 234 -6.34 -3.80 33.29
N SER A 235 -5.17 -3.88 32.66
CA SER A 235 -4.86 -3.19 31.40
C SER A 235 -5.83 -3.54 30.27
N LYS A 236 -6.50 -4.71 30.31
CA LYS A 236 -7.47 -5.14 29.27
C LYS A 236 -8.73 -4.27 29.18
N ASN A 237 -9.10 -3.60 30.27
CA ASN A 237 -10.31 -2.76 30.34
C ASN A 237 -10.00 -1.27 30.25
N THR A 238 -8.71 -0.89 30.16
CA THR A 238 -8.31 0.52 30.06
C THR A 238 -8.22 0.91 28.59
N THR A 239 -8.91 1.97 28.19
CA THR A 239 -8.86 2.47 26.81
C THR A 239 -7.74 3.49 26.62
N ILE A 240 -7.33 3.73 25.36
CA ILE A 240 -6.42 4.85 25.04
C ILE A 240 -7.03 6.17 25.52
N ASP A 241 -8.33 6.35 25.33
CA ASP A 241 -9.07 7.53 25.79
C ASP A 241 -9.00 7.70 27.31
N ASP A 242 -9.09 6.62 28.09
CA ASP A 242 -8.95 6.65 29.55
C ASP A 242 -7.54 7.05 29.98
N LEU A 243 -6.51 6.50 29.33
CA LEU A 243 -5.10 6.84 29.61
C LEU A 243 -4.83 8.33 29.32
N MET A 244 -5.33 8.84 28.18
CA MET A 244 -5.15 10.24 27.81
C MET A 244 -5.93 11.17 28.73
N LYS A 245 -7.15 10.79 29.12
CA LYS A 245 -7.96 11.53 30.10
C LYS A 245 -7.24 11.61 31.45
N GLN A 246 -6.73 10.49 31.97
CA GLN A 246 -5.96 10.46 33.22
C GLN A 246 -4.70 11.33 33.15
N TYR A 247 -3.95 11.22 32.05
CA TYR A 247 -2.76 12.04 31.82
C TYR A 247 -3.09 13.53 31.88
N PHE A 248 -4.11 13.99 31.14
CA PHE A 248 -4.46 15.41 31.13
C PHE A 248 -5.16 15.87 32.42
N GLU A 249 -5.92 15.03 33.11
CA GLU A 249 -6.48 15.36 34.43
C GLU A 249 -5.37 15.62 35.46
N SER A 250 -4.30 14.81 35.43
CA SER A 250 -3.12 14.97 36.29
C SER A 250 -2.23 16.15 35.87
N VAL A 251 -1.97 16.29 34.57
CA VAL A 251 -1.12 17.36 34.02
C VAL A 251 -1.78 18.73 34.19
N GLU A 252 -3.10 18.83 34.04
CA GLU A 252 -3.82 20.10 34.24
C GLU A 252 -3.76 20.59 35.68
N GLU A 253 -3.60 19.69 36.66
CA GLU A 253 -3.44 20.07 38.07
C GLU A 253 -2.12 20.80 38.34
N ASN A 254 -1.03 20.30 37.77
CA ASN A 254 0.30 20.80 38.07
C ASN A 254 0.83 21.79 37.01
N PHE A 255 0.39 21.63 35.76
CA PHE A 255 0.94 22.32 34.59
C PHE A 255 -0.13 22.62 33.52
N PRO A 256 -1.12 23.49 33.82
CA PRO A 256 -2.20 23.83 32.88
C PRO A 256 -1.71 24.39 31.54
N SER A 257 -0.53 25.02 31.50
CA SER A 257 0.09 25.52 30.27
C SER A 257 0.41 24.41 29.26
N ILE A 258 0.67 23.17 29.70
CA ILE A 258 0.92 22.03 28.80
C ILE A 258 -0.33 21.73 27.98
N VAL A 259 -1.50 21.72 28.62
CA VAL A 259 -2.79 21.48 27.97
C VAL A 259 -3.06 22.52 26.87
N SER A 260 -2.86 23.80 27.19
CA SER A 260 -3.02 24.88 26.23
C SER A 260 -2.00 24.83 25.08
N ASN A 261 -0.76 24.43 25.37
CA ASN A 261 0.27 24.29 24.34
C ASN A 261 -0.06 23.20 23.32
N VAL A 262 -0.62 22.07 23.76
CA VAL A 262 -1.07 21.00 22.87
C VAL A 262 -2.12 21.54 21.89
N VAL A 263 -3.20 22.15 22.40
CA VAL A 263 -4.30 22.68 21.56
C VAL A 263 -3.83 23.82 20.65
N ARG A 264 -2.95 24.70 21.12
CA ARG A 264 -2.39 25.78 20.28
C ARG A 264 -1.47 25.26 19.19
N THR A 265 -0.73 24.19 19.46
CA THR A 265 0.16 23.59 18.46
C THR A 265 -0.66 22.87 17.40
N THR A 266 -1.68 22.11 17.79
CA THR A 266 -2.53 21.39 16.82
C THR A 266 -3.53 22.29 16.11
N GLY A 267 -3.91 23.42 16.70
CA GLY A 267 -4.68 24.46 16.02
C GLY A 267 -3.94 25.14 14.87
N LYS A 268 -2.62 24.93 14.71
CA LYS A 268 -1.85 25.40 13.54
C LYS A 268 -1.91 24.44 12.35
N LEU A 269 -2.46 23.24 12.53
CA LEU A 269 -2.59 22.28 11.44
C LEU A 269 -3.63 22.80 10.45
N ALA A 270 -3.23 22.89 9.18
CA ALA A 270 -4.12 23.33 8.12
C ALA A 270 -4.91 22.14 7.56
N ALA A 271 -6.22 22.32 7.42
CA ALA A 271 -7.03 21.41 6.62
C ALA A 271 -6.78 21.70 5.14
N THR A 272 -6.37 20.68 4.37
CA THR A 272 -6.20 20.82 2.91
C THR A 272 -7.56 21.13 2.27
N PRO A 273 -7.70 22.17 1.41
CA PRO A 273 -8.97 22.52 0.81
C PRO A 273 -9.55 21.36 -0.01
N THR A 274 -10.75 20.93 0.35
CA THR A 274 -11.51 19.85 -0.29
C THR A 274 -12.13 20.32 -1.62
N SER A 275 -11.32 20.51 -2.66
CA SER A 275 -11.83 20.54 -4.04
C SER A 275 -11.67 19.14 -4.66
N THR A 276 -12.81 18.53 -5.00
CA THR A 276 -13.04 17.18 -5.55
C THR A 276 -13.13 16.05 -4.50
N LYS A 277 -14.30 15.37 -4.47
CA LYS A 277 -14.65 14.28 -3.56
C LYS A 277 -13.57 13.19 -3.53
N THR A 278 -12.88 13.03 -2.41
CA THR A 278 -12.27 11.80 -1.86
C THR A 278 -11.78 12.20 -0.46
N TYR A 279 -12.14 11.53 0.65
CA TYR A 279 -11.92 10.12 0.98
C TYR A 279 -12.96 9.65 2.00
N LYS A 280 -13.52 8.44 1.84
CA LYS A 280 -14.24 7.80 2.96
C LYS A 280 -13.91 6.32 3.02
N CYS A 281 -13.48 5.91 4.21
CA CYS A 281 -13.90 4.63 4.71
C CYS A 281 -15.26 4.79 5.36
N ASP A 282 -16.23 3.98 4.96
CA ASP A 282 -17.50 4.02 5.67
C ASP A 282 -17.33 3.46 7.09
N LEU A 283 -16.32 2.57 7.27
CA LEU A 283 -15.51 2.50 8.50
C LEU A 283 -14.00 2.15 8.30
N CYS A 284 -13.58 1.30 7.33
CA CYS A 284 -12.14 1.11 6.91
C CYS A 284 -11.86 0.84 5.39
N ASN A 285 -12.64 1.38 4.43
CA ASN A 285 -12.43 1.39 2.97
C ASN A 285 -11.60 0.25 2.33
N LYS A 286 -12.22 -0.92 2.16
CA LYS A 286 -11.55 -2.12 1.59
C LYS A 286 -11.18 -2.00 0.10
N THR A 287 -11.66 -0.98 -0.61
CA THR A 287 -11.31 -0.73 -2.02
C THR A 287 -10.10 0.19 -2.20
N THR A 288 -9.50 0.68 -1.11
CA THR A 288 -8.27 1.49 -1.18
C THR A 288 -7.18 0.71 -1.93
N PRO A 289 -6.63 1.23 -3.04
CA PRO A 289 -5.56 0.58 -3.76
C PRO A 289 -4.27 0.63 -2.95
N VAL A 290 -3.63 -0.51 -2.80
CA VAL A 290 -2.29 -0.66 -2.22
C VAL A 290 -1.40 -1.42 -3.20
N GLN A 291 -0.08 -1.42 -2.97
CA GLN A 291 0.86 -2.30 -3.68
C GLN A 291 0.83 -2.12 -5.21
N GLN A 292 0.75 -0.85 -5.64
CA GLN A 292 0.71 -0.48 -7.05
C GLN A 292 1.98 -0.94 -7.76
N ARG A 293 1.80 -1.48 -8.97
CA ARG A 293 2.88 -1.96 -9.83
C ARG A 293 2.53 -1.77 -11.30
N LEU A 294 3.47 -1.27 -12.06
CA LEU A 294 3.35 -1.03 -13.50
C LEU A 294 4.17 -2.06 -14.27
N ALA A 295 3.72 -2.47 -15.45
CA ALA A 295 4.51 -3.33 -16.34
C ALA A 295 4.28 -2.97 -17.81
N VAL A 296 5.29 -3.19 -18.64
CA VAL A 296 5.16 -3.10 -20.09
C VAL A 296 4.18 -4.17 -20.55
N LYS A 297 3.13 -3.79 -21.27
CA LYS A 297 2.22 -4.74 -21.92
C LYS A 297 2.41 -4.80 -23.44
N GLY A 298 3.00 -3.75 -24.01
CA GLY A 298 3.35 -3.62 -25.42
C GLY A 298 3.96 -2.25 -25.72
N PRO A 299 4.31 -1.97 -26.99
CA PRO A 299 5.01 -0.73 -27.38
C PRO A 299 4.22 0.56 -27.09
N ASN A 300 2.89 0.45 -26.99
CA ASN A 300 1.98 1.55 -26.67
C ASN A 300 1.00 1.17 -25.54
N ALA A 301 1.40 0.25 -24.68
CA ALA A 301 0.53 -0.28 -23.63
C ALA A 301 1.27 -0.56 -22.32
N VAL A 302 0.63 -0.18 -21.21
CA VAL A 302 1.11 -0.39 -19.84
C VAL A 302 0.01 -1.02 -19.02
N SER A 303 0.32 -2.06 -18.25
CA SER A 303 -0.61 -2.58 -17.25
C SER A 303 -0.39 -1.89 -15.91
N VAL A 304 -1.49 -1.49 -15.28
CA VAL A 304 -1.53 -1.01 -13.89
C VAL A 304 -2.10 -2.14 -13.03
N GLY A 305 -1.27 -2.69 -12.15
CA GLY A 305 -1.65 -3.67 -11.14
C GLY A 305 -1.72 -3.04 -9.74
N TRP A 306 -2.65 -3.48 -8.90
CA TRP A 306 -2.76 -3.08 -7.49
C TRP A 306 -3.57 -4.08 -6.69
N ASN A 307 -3.50 -4.02 -5.36
CA ASN A 307 -4.28 -4.88 -4.48
C ASN A 307 -5.37 -4.08 -3.73
N THR A 308 -6.45 -4.76 -3.36
CA THR A 308 -7.54 -4.24 -2.51
C THR A 308 -7.93 -5.29 -1.46
N TYR A 309 -8.51 -4.89 -0.33
CA TYR A 309 -8.99 -5.81 0.72
C TYR A 309 -10.39 -6.38 0.44
N GLN A 310 -10.94 -6.10 -0.73
CA GLN A 310 -12.15 -6.74 -1.25
C GLN A 310 -12.07 -6.90 -2.76
N LYS A 311 -12.85 -7.84 -3.29
CA LYS A 311 -13.02 -8.04 -4.72
C LYS A 311 -13.65 -6.80 -5.37
N LEU A 312 -13.18 -6.46 -6.56
CA LEU A 312 -13.79 -5.43 -7.40
C LEU A 312 -14.50 -6.10 -8.57
N ASP A 313 -15.76 -5.73 -8.79
CA ASP A 313 -16.50 -6.22 -9.97
C ASP A 313 -15.97 -5.60 -11.26
N GLN A 314 -15.51 -4.35 -11.18
CA GLN A 314 -14.97 -3.60 -12.31
C GLN A 314 -13.82 -2.68 -11.88
N PRO A 315 -12.59 -3.22 -11.76
CA PRO A 315 -11.40 -2.40 -11.60
C PRO A 315 -11.24 -1.41 -12.76
N CYS A 316 -11.01 -0.13 -12.44
CA CYS A 316 -10.86 0.93 -13.45
C CYS A 316 -9.72 1.88 -13.10
N VAL A 317 -9.10 2.45 -14.14
CA VAL A 317 -8.07 3.48 -14.04
C VAL A 317 -8.46 4.65 -14.95
N GLN A 318 -8.40 5.87 -14.43
CA GLN A 318 -8.44 7.09 -15.20
C GLN A 318 -7.01 7.55 -15.51
N TYR A 319 -6.75 8.06 -16.70
CA TYR A 319 -5.41 8.49 -17.10
C TYR A 319 -5.43 9.61 -18.15
N GLY A 320 -4.32 10.31 -18.31
CA GLY A 320 -4.15 11.39 -19.27
C GLY A 320 -2.73 11.97 -19.23
N THR A 321 -2.42 12.92 -20.11
CA THR A 321 -1.11 13.60 -20.17
C THR A 321 -1.04 14.83 -19.24
N SER A 322 -2.09 15.08 -18.45
CA SER A 322 -2.18 16.17 -17.48
C SER A 322 -2.51 15.62 -16.09
N ASN A 323 -1.85 16.14 -15.05
CA ASN A 323 -2.08 15.75 -13.67
C ASN A 323 -3.41 16.25 -13.09
N THR A 324 -4.05 17.22 -13.73
CA THR A 324 -5.36 17.77 -13.33
C THR A 324 -6.52 17.24 -14.17
N THR A 325 -6.24 16.77 -15.39
CA THR A 325 -7.27 16.34 -16.35
C THR A 325 -6.96 14.96 -16.90
N LEU A 326 -7.61 13.93 -16.34
CA LEU A 326 -7.48 12.54 -16.77
C LEU A 326 -8.57 12.21 -17.80
N SER A 327 -8.28 12.50 -19.07
CA SER A 327 -9.26 12.45 -20.18
C SER A 327 -9.72 11.03 -20.57
N PHE A 328 -8.99 10.00 -20.16
CA PHE A 328 -9.26 8.62 -20.53
C PHE A 328 -9.63 7.78 -19.31
N LYS A 329 -10.43 6.74 -19.52
CA LYS A 329 -10.77 5.74 -18.51
C LYS A 329 -10.73 4.35 -19.16
N GLN A 330 -10.05 3.42 -18.51
CA GLN A 330 -10.00 2.03 -18.91
C GLN A 330 -10.39 1.14 -17.74
N CYS A 331 -11.11 0.06 -18.00
CA CYS A 331 -11.53 -0.90 -16.98
C CYS A 331 -11.20 -2.33 -17.42
N SER A 332 -11.22 -3.25 -16.47
CA SER A 332 -11.11 -4.68 -16.69
C SER A 332 -12.11 -5.44 -15.82
N THR A 333 -12.04 -6.77 -15.86
CA THR A 333 -12.72 -7.70 -14.94
C THR A 333 -11.72 -8.45 -14.06
N SER A 334 -10.44 -8.03 -14.07
CA SER A 334 -9.37 -8.73 -13.37
C SER A 334 -9.35 -8.33 -11.90
N SER A 335 -9.95 -9.16 -11.05
CA SER A 335 -9.88 -9.07 -9.59
C SER A 335 -9.80 -10.49 -9.03
N VAL A 336 -8.57 -10.96 -8.81
CA VAL A 336 -8.25 -12.37 -8.48
C VAL A 336 -7.67 -12.47 -7.08
N THR A 337 -7.84 -13.61 -6.44
CA THR A 337 -7.30 -13.91 -5.11
C THR A 337 -7.01 -15.41 -5.01
N TYR A 338 -6.42 -15.85 -3.90
CA TYR A 338 -6.18 -17.25 -3.58
C TYR A 338 -6.52 -17.52 -2.11
N PRO A 339 -6.73 -18.79 -1.69
CA PRO A 339 -7.38 -19.10 -0.40
C PRO A 339 -6.71 -18.53 0.85
N THR A 340 -5.39 -18.30 0.83
CA THR A 340 -4.67 -17.70 1.96
C THR A 340 -4.48 -16.20 1.86
N SER A 341 -4.62 -15.61 0.68
CA SER A 341 -4.47 -14.18 0.47
C SER A 341 -5.47 -13.38 1.28
N ARG A 342 -5.03 -12.24 1.79
CA ARG A 342 -5.89 -11.27 2.48
C ARG A 342 -6.35 -10.13 1.55
N THR A 343 -5.91 -10.16 0.29
CA THR A 343 -6.19 -9.12 -0.70
C THR A 343 -6.62 -9.71 -2.05
N TYR A 344 -7.16 -8.86 -2.90
CA TYR A 344 -7.50 -9.16 -4.29
C TYR A 344 -6.55 -8.39 -5.18
N SER A 345 -5.83 -9.09 -6.05
CA SER A 345 -4.98 -8.53 -7.09
C SER A 345 -5.85 -8.08 -8.26
N ASN A 346 -5.73 -6.81 -8.62
CA ASN A 346 -6.46 -6.17 -9.71
C ASN A 346 -5.49 -5.71 -10.80
N ALA A 347 -5.89 -5.78 -12.06
CA ALA A 347 -5.05 -5.33 -13.18
C ALA A 347 -5.87 -4.68 -14.29
N VAL A 348 -5.40 -3.55 -14.83
CA VAL A 348 -5.99 -2.87 -15.99
C VAL A 348 -4.88 -2.56 -17.00
N THR A 349 -5.09 -2.91 -18.27
CA THR A 349 -4.15 -2.54 -19.35
C THR A 349 -4.59 -1.26 -20.02
N LEU A 350 -3.77 -0.22 -19.96
CA LEU A 350 -3.92 1.02 -20.70
C LEU A 350 -3.30 0.84 -22.09
N THR A 351 -4.02 1.17 -23.15
CA THR A 351 -3.59 0.98 -24.54
C THR A 351 -3.65 2.29 -25.32
N GLY A 352 -3.02 2.34 -26.50
CA GLY A 352 -3.02 3.53 -27.35
C GLY A 352 -2.21 4.69 -26.77
N LEU A 353 -1.22 4.38 -25.92
CA LEU A 353 -0.34 5.39 -25.34
C LEU A 353 0.62 5.93 -26.39
N THR A 354 0.87 7.24 -26.35
CA THR A 354 1.96 7.84 -27.13
C THR A 354 3.29 7.36 -26.54
N PRO A 355 4.25 6.87 -27.34
CA PRO A 355 5.55 6.41 -26.81
C PRO A 355 6.33 7.51 -26.07
N ALA A 356 7.19 7.11 -25.12
CA ALA A 356 8.08 7.99 -24.37
C ALA A 356 7.40 9.27 -23.82
N THR A 357 6.16 9.13 -23.35
CA THR A 357 5.32 10.24 -22.89
C THR A 357 4.93 10.02 -21.43
N THR A 358 5.02 11.06 -20.61
CA THR A 358 4.55 11.00 -19.22
C THR A 358 3.02 10.98 -19.19
N TYR A 359 2.47 9.92 -18.60
CA TYR A 359 1.04 9.81 -18.30
C TYR A 359 0.82 9.89 -16.80
N TYR A 360 -0.20 10.65 -16.41
CA TYR A 360 -0.75 10.65 -15.08
C TYR A 360 -1.91 9.66 -15.03
N TYR A 361 -2.04 8.94 -13.91
CA TYR A 361 -3.11 7.98 -13.72
C TYR A 361 -3.64 8.01 -12.29
N LYS A 362 -4.92 7.65 -12.15
CA LYS A 362 -5.62 7.51 -10.87
C LYS A 362 -6.45 6.24 -10.91
N ILE A 363 -6.26 5.37 -9.92
CA ILE A 363 -7.11 4.19 -9.78
C ILE A 363 -8.49 4.66 -9.30
N VAL A 364 -9.55 4.21 -9.96
CA VAL A 364 -10.92 4.60 -9.59
C VAL A 364 -11.30 3.85 -8.32
N SER A 365 -11.08 4.51 -7.21
CA SER A 365 -11.42 4.05 -5.86
C SER A 365 -11.83 5.24 -4.99
N THR A 366 -12.53 4.95 -3.91
CA THR A 366 -12.88 5.86 -2.81
C THR A 366 -11.64 6.46 -2.11
N ASN A 367 -10.46 5.87 -2.27
CA ASN A 367 -9.20 6.44 -1.78
C ASN A 367 -8.03 6.13 -2.72
N SER A 368 -7.66 7.07 -3.59
CA SER A 368 -6.51 6.93 -4.49
C SER A 368 -5.93 8.31 -4.83
N SER A 369 -4.59 8.42 -4.91
CA SER A 369 -3.87 9.58 -5.42
C SER A 369 -3.66 9.51 -6.94
N VAL A 370 -3.35 10.65 -7.56
CA VAL A 370 -2.82 10.69 -8.92
C VAL A 370 -1.32 10.39 -8.86
N GLU A 371 -0.90 9.36 -9.57
CA GLU A 371 0.51 9.04 -9.80
C GLU A 371 0.85 9.24 -11.29
N HIS A 372 2.10 9.00 -11.68
CA HIS A 372 2.54 9.12 -13.06
C HIS A 372 3.58 8.09 -13.45
N PHE A 373 3.70 7.83 -14.75
CA PHE A 373 4.70 6.94 -15.33
C PHE A 373 5.12 7.42 -16.71
N LEU A 374 6.27 6.95 -17.18
CA LEU A 374 6.72 7.13 -18.57
C LEU A 374 6.25 5.94 -19.41
N SER A 375 5.49 6.19 -20.48
CA SER A 375 5.08 5.13 -21.41
C SER A 375 6.30 4.54 -22.15
N PRO A 376 6.21 3.28 -22.63
CA PRO A 376 7.33 2.63 -23.30
C PRO A 376 7.87 3.41 -24.49
N ARG A 377 9.18 3.30 -24.73
CA ARG A 377 9.82 3.80 -25.96
C ARG A 377 9.41 2.93 -27.15
N VAL A 378 9.23 3.56 -28.30
CA VAL A 378 8.96 2.82 -29.54
C VAL A 378 10.17 1.92 -29.86
N PRO A 379 9.96 0.65 -30.25
CA PRO A 379 11.05 -0.19 -30.73
C PRO A 379 11.85 0.50 -31.84
N GLY A 380 13.17 0.52 -31.70
CA GLY A 380 14.07 1.26 -32.60
C GLY A 380 14.53 2.63 -32.09
N ASP A 381 13.92 3.19 -31.04
CA ASP A 381 14.42 4.43 -30.43
C ASP A 381 15.81 4.21 -29.81
N LYS A 382 16.82 4.88 -30.37
CA LYS A 382 18.23 4.77 -29.97
C LYS A 382 18.65 5.82 -28.94
N THR A 383 17.72 6.61 -28.41
CA THR A 383 18.01 7.56 -27.33
C THR A 383 18.57 6.80 -26.12
N PRO A 384 19.67 7.27 -25.50
CA PRO A 384 20.25 6.58 -24.36
C PRO A 384 19.31 6.51 -23.16
N PHE A 385 19.32 5.38 -22.45
CA PHE A 385 18.57 5.20 -21.19
C PHE A 385 19.24 4.13 -20.32
N SER A 386 18.82 4.08 -19.04
CA SER A 386 19.31 3.11 -18.05
C SER A 386 18.18 2.32 -17.43
N ILE A 387 18.50 1.09 -17.01
CA ILE A 387 17.62 0.18 -16.27
C ILE A 387 18.37 -0.36 -15.06
N ASN A 388 17.63 -0.83 -14.05
CA ASN A 388 18.24 -1.50 -12.90
C ASN A 388 17.78 -2.96 -12.79
N ALA A 389 18.71 -3.84 -12.41
CA ALA A 389 18.46 -5.23 -12.04
C ALA A 389 18.66 -5.41 -10.53
N ILE A 390 17.60 -5.82 -9.83
CA ILE A 390 17.52 -5.82 -8.36
C ILE A 390 16.98 -7.15 -7.84
N ILE A 391 17.79 -8.20 -7.94
CA ILE A 391 17.36 -9.59 -7.71
C ILE A 391 17.67 -9.97 -6.27
N ASP A 392 16.88 -10.86 -5.67
CA ASP A 392 17.09 -11.33 -4.29
C ASP A 392 16.92 -10.18 -3.29
N LEU A 393 15.84 -9.40 -3.46
CA LEU A 393 15.66 -8.14 -2.74
C LEU A 393 15.20 -8.36 -1.30
N GLY A 394 14.15 -9.16 -1.12
CA GLY A 394 13.48 -9.37 0.16
C GLY A 394 12.79 -8.11 0.70
N VAL A 395 12.04 -8.29 1.78
CA VAL A 395 11.50 -7.18 2.59
C VAL A 395 12.40 -6.92 3.81
N TYR A 396 12.26 -5.80 4.49
CA TYR A 396 13.00 -5.52 5.74
C TYR A 396 12.11 -5.07 6.89
N GLY A 397 12.42 -5.57 8.09
CA GLY A 397 11.95 -5.04 9.36
C GLY A 397 13.08 -4.91 10.39
N ALA A 398 12.81 -4.28 11.54
CA ALA A 398 13.74 -4.26 12.67
C ALA A 398 14.02 -5.71 13.14
N ASP A 399 15.30 -6.12 13.11
CA ASP A 399 15.77 -7.50 13.36
C ASP A 399 15.34 -8.57 12.31
N GLY A 400 14.92 -8.16 11.11
CA GLY A 400 14.38 -9.02 10.05
C GLY A 400 12.83 -9.01 10.00
N PHE A 401 12.19 -10.14 9.66
CA PHE A 401 10.72 -10.31 9.64
C PHE A 401 10.12 -10.69 10.99
N THR A 402 10.17 -9.80 11.97
CA THR A 402 9.45 -10.03 13.24
C THR A 402 8.04 -9.46 13.16
N ILE A 403 7.04 -10.34 13.28
CA ILE A 403 5.65 -9.94 13.46
C ILE A 403 5.47 -9.33 14.86
N GLN A 404 4.93 -8.12 14.92
CA GLN A 404 4.31 -7.59 16.14
C GLN A 404 2.79 -7.74 16.02
N GLY A 405 2.20 -8.41 17.02
CA GLY A 405 0.76 -8.67 17.10
C GLY A 405 0.43 -9.45 18.37
N ASP A 406 -0.78 -9.28 18.90
CA ASP A 406 -1.27 -10.11 20.00
C ASP A 406 -1.40 -11.56 19.50
N GLN A 407 -0.47 -12.42 19.91
CA GLN A 407 -0.38 -13.82 19.48
C GLN A 407 -1.63 -14.66 19.84
N THR A 408 -2.58 -14.10 20.59
CA THR A 408 -3.86 -14.73 20.91
C THR A 408 -5.01 -14.34 19.96
N LYS A 409 -4.79 -13.39 19.04
CA LYS A 409 -5.82 -12.84 18.14
C LYS A 409 -5.50 -13.12 16.67
N ARG A 410 -6.19 -14.12 16.09
CA ARG A 410 -6.02 -14.60 14.70
C ARG A 410 -6.48 -13.63 13.61
N ASP A 411 -7.12 -12.52 13.99
CA ASP A 411 -7.81 -11.55 13.14
C ASP A 411 -7.09 -10.19 13.04
N ILE A 412 -5.98 -10.00 13.77
CA ILE A 412 -5.13 -8.82 13.65
C ILE A 412 -4.10 -9.08 12.56
N ILE A 413 -4.01 -8.21 11.55
CA ILE A 413 -2.95 -8.25 10.53
C ILE A 413 -1.60 -8.07 11.25
N PRO A 414 -0.72 -9.09 11.25
CA PRO A 414 0.67 -8.95 11.65
C PRO A 414 1.34 -7.75 10.96
N THR A 415 1.94 -6.84 11.73
CA THR A 415 2.76 -5.77 11.19
C THR A 415 4.24 -6.11 11.36
N ILE A 416 5.03 -5.90 10.32
CA ILE A 416 6.49 -5.92 10.38
C ILE A 416 6.90 -4.47 10.65
N ASP A 417 7.63 -4.23 11.74
CA ASP A 417 8.14 -2.88 12.02
C ASP A 417 9.06 -2.46 10.88
N PRO A 418 8.78 -1.35 10.18
CA PRO A 418 9.61 -0.94 9.06
C PRO A 418 11.03 -0.67 9.55
N SER A 419 12.00 -1.41 9.01
CA SER A 419 13.40 -0.95 9.06
C SER A 419 13.49 0.27 8.16
N LEU A 420 13.98 1.38 8.72
CA LEU A 420 14.15 2.63 7.98
C LEU A 420 15.21 2.53 6.85
N ASN A 421 15.95 1.42 6.76
CA ASN A 421 17.11 1.29 5.87
C ASN A 421 17.11 -0.03 5.07
N HIS A 422 16.09 -0.30 4.25
CA HIS A 422 16.37 -1.14 3.08
C HIS A 422 17.20 -0.29 2.11
N THR A 423 18.52 -0.44 2.17
CA THR A 423 19.45 0.45 1.46
C THR A 423 19.20 0.47 -0.05
N THR A 424 18.87 -0.67 -0.66
CA THR A 424 18.55 -0.75 -2.10
C THR A 424 17.23 -0.06 -2.45
N ILE A 425 16.13 -0.30 -1.73
CA ILE A 425 14.85 0.39 -1.98
C ILE A 425 14.97 1.90 -1.75
N ASP A 426 15.62 2.32 -0.66
CA ASP A 426 15.90 3.75 -0.40
C ASP A 426 16.73 4.36 -1.52
N ARG A 427 17.77 3.67 -1.99
CA ARG A 427 18.60 4.13 -3.12
C ARG A 427 17.78 4.31 -4.39
N LEU A 428 17.00 3.30 -4.78
CA LEU A 428 16.13 3.35 -5.96
C LEU A 428 15.12 4.48 -5.88
N ALA A 429 14.54 4.73 -4.69
CA ALA A 429 13.62 5.84 -4.48
C ALA A 429 14.31 7.20 -4.64
N ARG A 430 15.57 7.34 -4.19
CA ARG A 430 16.37 8.57 -4.33
C ARG A 430 16.84 8.81 -5.76
N THR A 431 17.14 7.76 -6.50
CA THR A 431 17.61 7.81 -7.90
C THR A 431 16.49 7.48 -8.90
N VAL A 432 15.23 7.64 -8.49
CA VAL A 432 14.08 7.22 -9.29
C VAL A 432 14.09 7.85 -10.69
N ASP A 433 14.64 9.05 -10.85
CA ASP A 433 14.70 9.74 -12.16
C ASP A 433 15.86 9.27 -13.05
N ASP A 434 16.80 8.48 -12.53
CA ASP A 434 18.03 8.08 -13.24
C ASP A 434 17.86 6.82 -14.13
N TYR A 435 16.73 6.12 -14.00
CA TYR A 435 16.43 4.89 -14.73
C TYR A 435 14.97 4.84 -15.19
N GLU A 436 14.70 4.09 -16.25
CA GLU A 436 13.37 4.06 -16.89
C GLU A 436 12.51 2.87 -16.45
N PHE A 437 13.12 1.71 -16.24
CA PHE A 437 12.45 0.52 -15.73
C PHE A 437 13.37 -0.39 -14.92
N ILE A 438 12.74 -1.35 -14.24
CA ILE A 438 13.39 -2.36 -13.40
C ILE A 438 13.12 -3.75 -13.98
N ILE A 439 14.14 -4.60 -13.96
CA ILE A 439 13.98 -6.04 -14.07
C ILE A 439 14.28 -6.69 -12.71
N HIS A 440 13.45 -7.64 -12.30
CA HIS A 440 13.60 -8.39 -11.06
C HIS A 440 13.27 -9.87 -11.30
N PRO A 441 14.22 -10.62 -11.90
CA PRO A 441 14.06 -12.05 -12.10
C PRO A 441 14.28 -12.87 -10.81
N GLY A 442 13.21 -13.02 -10.04
CA GLY A 442 13.09 -13.99 -8.96
C GLY A 442 13.54 -13.53 -7.59
N ASP A 443 13.07 -14.27 -6.59
CA ASP A 443 13.32 -14.08 -5.16
C ASP A 443 12.93 -12.69 -4.67
N LEU A 444 11.62 -12.48 -4.68
CA LEU A 444 10.99 -11.20 -4.42
C LEU A 444 10.98 -10.91 -2.92
N ALA A 445 10.11 -11.60 -2.17
CA ALA A 445 9.76 -11.22 -0.81
C ALA A 445 10.43 -12.09 0.26
N TYR A 446 10.90 -13.30 -0.07
CA TYR A 446 11.37 -14.30 0.90
C TYR A 446 10.30 -14.59 1.97
N ALA A 447 9.05 -14.73 1.51
CA ALA A 447 7.91 -14.94 2.41
C ALA A 447 7.93 -16.32 3.05
N ASP A 448 8.58 -17.28 2.40
CA ASP A 448 8.79 -18.65 2.81
C ASP A 448 9.78 -18.81 3.97
N ASP A 449 10.67 -17.83 4.20
CA ASP A 449 11.56 -17.77 5.37
C ASP A 449 10.86 -17.37 6.67
N TRP A 450 9.53 -17.25 6.66
CA TRP A 450 8.76 -16.88 7.85
C TRP A 450 9.09 -17.74 9.07
N PHE A 451 9.45 -19.02 8.88
CA PHE A 451 9.73 -19.99 9.94
C PHE A 451 11.09 -19.78 10.61
N GLU A 452 12.02 -19.06 9.98
CA GLU A 452 13.35 -18.78 10.54
C GLU A 452 13.29 -17.93 11.82
N LYS A 453 12.16 -17.23 12.02
CA LYS A 453 11.89 -16.47 13.24
C LYS A 453 11.02 -17.30 14.18
N PRO A 454 11.54 -17.72 15.36
CA PRO A 454 10.80 -18.56 16.30
C PRO A 454 9.42 -18.01 16.71
N LYS A 455 9.26 -16.67 16.68
CA LYS A 455 8.00 -15.98 17.01
C LYS A 455 6.87 -16.25 15.99
N ASN A 456 7.20 -16.67 14.77
CA ASN A 456 6.25 -16.87 13.68
C ASN A 456 5.80 -18.35 13.55
N LEU A 457 6.43 -19.28 14.27
CA LEU A 457 6.25 -20.75 14.12
C LEU A 457 4.79 -21.24 14.25
N LEU A 458 3.93 -20.52 14.98
CA LEU A 458 2.53 -20.88 15.19
C LEU A 458 1.55 -20.13 14.27
N ASP A 459 2.04 -19.25 13.39
CA ASP A 459 1.20 -18.37 12.56
C ASP A 459 1.67 -18.29 11.08
N GLY A 460 2.28 -19.36 10.58
CA GLY A 460 2.96 -19.38 9.28
C GLY A 460 2.13 -18.89 8.09
N LYS A 461 0.84 -19.22 8.06
CA LYS A 461 -0.07 -18.69 7.03
C LYS A 461 -0.08 -17.16 7.03
N ASN A 462 -0.38 -16.54 8.17
CA ASN A 462 -0.51 -15.08 8.25
C ASN A 462 0.84 -14.37 8.17
N ALA A 463 1.91 -15.03 8.62
CA ALA A 463 3.27 -14.55 8.50
C ALA A 463 3.69 -14.42 7.04
N TYR A 464 3.51 -15.49 6.24
CA TYR A 464 3.79 -15.49 4.81
C TYR A 464 3.07 -14.35 4.08
N GLU A 465 1.75 -14.20 4.29
CA GLU A 465 0.97 -13.13 3.65
C GLU A 465 1.40 -11.73 4.12
N ALA A 466 1.80 -11.57 5.39
CA ALA A 466 2.28 -10.30 5.91
C ALA A 466 3.62 -9.90 5.31
N ILE A 467 4.55 -10.84 5.15
CA ILE A 467 5.84 -10.59 4.51
C ILE A 467 5.61 -10.14 3.06
N LEU A 468 4.79 -10.88 2.30
CA LEU A 468 4.41 -10.49 0.93
C LEU A 468 3.81 -9.06 0.88
N GLU A 469 2.80 -8.78 1.71
CA GLU A 469 2.14 -7.49 1.68
C GLU A 469 3.06 -6.33 2.03
N GLN A 470 3.97 -6.53 2.99
CA GLN A 470 4.94 -5.51 3.37
C GLN A 470 5.99 -5.29 2.28
N PHE A 471 6.48 -6.35 1.63
CA PHE A 471 7.37 -6.24 0.49
C PHE A 471 6.80 -5.34 -0.60
N TYR A 472 5.59 -5.67 -1.07
CA TYR A 472 4.97 -4.89 -2.14
C TYR A 472 4.55 -3.48 -1.68
N THR A 473 4.33 -3.27 -0.39
CA THR A 473 4.07 -1.93 0.16
C THR A 473 5.32 -1.06 0.14
N GLN A 474 6.47 -1.62 0.54
CA GLN A 474 7.77 -0.93 0.48
C GLN A 474 8.19 -0.62 -0.97
N LEU A 475 7.82 -1.50 -1.91
CA LEU A 475 8.13 -1.35 -3.32
C LEU A 475 7.19 -0.37 -4.06
N ALA A 476 5.95 -0.20 -3.60
CA ALA A 476 4.91 0.58 -4.28
C ALA A 476 5.32 2.02 -4.67
N PRO A 477 6.08 2.79 -3.87
CA PRO A 477 6.56 4.12 -4.27
C PRO A 477 7.40 4.13 -5.55
N ILE A 478 8.08 3.01 -5.84
CA ILE A 478 8.89 2.82 -7.06
C ILE A 478 8.04 2.16 -8.15
N ALA A 479 7.45 0.99 -7.86
CA ALA A 479 6.71 0.21 -8.86
C ALA A 479 5.40 0.87 -9.32
N GLY A 480 4.85 1.82 -8.56
CA GLY A 480 3.74 2.69 -8.98
C GLY A 480 4.16 3.81 -9.95
N ARG A 481 5.46 4.01 -10.20
CA ARG A 481 6.00 5.06 -11.09
C ARG A 481 6.90 4.54 -12.20
N LYS A 482 7.57 3.41 -11.94
CA LYS A 482 8.49 2.74 -12.85
C LYS A 482 7.92 1.41 -13.28
N LEU A 483 8.15 1.07 -14.55
CA LEU A 483 7.81 -0.23 -15.09
C LEU A 483 8.67 -1.28 -14.38
N TYR A 484 8.03 -2.32 -13.86
CA TYR A 484 8.63 -3.34 -13.02
C TYR A 484 8.36 -4.71 -13.63
N MET A 485 9.40 -5.31 -14.19
CA MET A 485 9.33 -6.55 -14.97
C MET A 485 9.87 -7.71 -14.14
N ALA A 486 9.02 -8.67 -13.80
CA ALA A 486 9.36 -9.75 -12.85
C ALA A 486 9.27 -11.13 -13.50
N SER A 487 10.17 -12.04 -13.11
CA SER A 487 10.06 -13.49 -13.33
C SER A 487 10.24 -14.19 -11.96
N PRO A 488 9.91 -15.49 -11.82
CA PRO A 488 10.00 -16.17 -10.54
C PRO A 488 11.42 -16.63 -10.22
N GLY A 489 11.69 -16.82 -8.92
CA GLY A 489 12.82 -17.55 -8.36
C GLY A 489 12.34 -18.67 -7.44
N ASN A 490 13.24 -19.30 -6.70
CA ASN A 490 12.91 -20.45 -5.86
C ASN A 490 12.02 -20.09 -4.66
N HIS A 491 12.18 -18.90 -4.09
CA HIS A 491 11.37 -18.43 -2.96
C HIS A 491 9.91 -18.12 -3.35
N GLU A 492 9.59 -18.07 -4.65
CA GLU A 492 8.20 -17.97 -5.10
C GLU A 492 7.50 -19.34 -5.20
N VAL A 493 8.24 -20.45 -5.14
CA VAL A 493 7.68 -21.78 -5.41
C VAL A 493 6.68 -22.20 -4.32
N ALA A 494 7.04 -22.07 -3.05
CA ALA A 494 6.30 -22.63 -1.93
C ALA A 494 6.35 -21.78 -0.66
N CYS A 495 5.65 -22.22 0.39
CA CYS A 495 5.57 -21.51 1.66
C CYS A 495 6.78 -21.75 2.57
N GLN A 496 7.65 -22.70 2.24
CA GLN A 496 8.89 -23.06 2.93
C GLN A 496 9.81 -23.79 1.95
N GLU A 497 11.13 -23.68 2.12
CA GLU A 497 12.10 -24.46 1.35
C GLU A 497 12.53 -25.78 2.03
N ILE A 498 11.80 -26.26 3.04
CA ILE A 498 12.14 -27.50 3.75
C ILE A 498 11.47 -28.73 3.09
N PRO A 499 12.24 -29.69 2.55
CA PRO A 499 11.75 -30.79 1.70
C PRO A 499 10.57 -31.61 2.24
N VAL A 500 10.53 -31.87 3.54
CA VAL A 500 9.50 -32.74 4.15
C VAL A 500 8.25 -31.94 4.56
N LEU A 501 8.34 -30.61 4.59
CA LEU A 501 7.32 -29.73 5.16
C LEU A 501 6.55 -28.93 4.09
N THR A 502 7.01 -28.90 2.83
CA THR A 502 6.26 -28.27 1.72
C THR A 502 4.87 -28.89 1.52
N LEU A 503 4.70 -30.18 1.82
CA LEU A 503 3.41 -30.87 1.84
C LEU A 503 2.43 -30.32 2.89
N ALA A 504 2.95 -29.67 3.93
CA ALA A 504 2.16 -29.04 4.99
C ALA A 504 1.80 -27.57 4.66
N CYS A 505 2.23 -27.03 3.52
CA CYS A 505 1.88 -25.68 3.10
C CYS A 505 0.36 -25.51 3.00
N PRO A 506 -0.20 -24.42 3.56
CA PRO A 506 -1.59 -24.06 3.36
C PRO A 506 -1.97 -24.00 1.88
N GLU A 507 -3.22 -24.34 1.56
CA GLU A 507 -3.74 -24.22 0.21
C GLU A 507 -3.58 -22.78 -0.31
N GLY A 508 -2.89 -22.61 -1.43
CA GLY A 508 -2.62 -21.29 -2.02
C GLY A 508 -1.24 -20.70 -1.68
N GLN A 509 -0.39 -21.39 -0.91
CA GLN A 509 1.01 -20.98 -0.66
C GLN A 509 2.00 -21.99 -1.27
N LYS A 510 1.69 -22.52 -2.45
CA LYS A 510 2.57 -23.42 -3.22
C LYS A 510 2.38 -23.22 -4.71
N ASN A 511 3.27 -23.80 -5.52
CA ASN A 511 3.25 -23.71 -6.98
C ASN A 511 3.14 -22.27 -7.48
N PHE A 512 3.95 -21.34 -6.97
CA PHE A 512 3.99 -19.94 -7.47
C PHE A 512 2.66 -19.19 -7.35
N THR A 513 1.78 -19.58 -6.42
CA THR A 513 0.41 -19.06 -6.37
C THR A 513 0.35 -17.54 -6.21
N ASP A 514 1.10 -16.94 -5.26
CA ASP A 514 1.13 -15.48 -5.09
C ASP A 514 1.71 -14.79 -6.33
N PHE A 515 2.85 -15.27 -6.82
CA PHE A 515 3.52 -14.75 -8.01
C PHE A 515 2.57 -14.72 -9.24
N MET A 516 1.90 -15.84 -9.52
CA MET A 516 0.89 -15.92 -10.59
C MET A 516 -0.27 -14.96 -10.36
N ASN A 517 -0.76 -14.84 -9.12
CA ASN A 517 -1.87 -13.95 -8.79
C ASN A 517 -1.51 -12.47 -8.99
N ARG A 518 -0.28 -12.09 -8.66
CA ARG A 518 0.19 -10.70 -8.73
C ARG A 518 0.64 -10.27 -10.12
N PHE A 519 1.27 -11.17 -10.88
CA PHE A 519 1.93 -10.84 -12.13
C PHE A 519 1.29 -11.45 -13.37
N GLY A 520 0.44 -12.48 -13.22
CA GLY A 520 -0.13 -13.19 -14.38
C GLY A 520 -1.01 -12.32 -15.28
N GLN A 521 -1.60 -11.25 -14.76
CA GLN A 521 -2.43 -10.32 -15.53
C GLN A 521 -1.68 -9.06 -15.98
N THR A 522 -0.50 -8.77 -15.40
CA THR A 522 0.29 -7.57 -15.69
C THR A 522 1.40 -7.84 -16.70
N MET A 523 2.12 -8.96 -16.59
CA MET A 523 3.25 -9.26 -17.47
C MET A 523 2.84 -9.40 -18.95
N PRO A 524 3.69 -8.97 -19.89
CA PRO A 524 3.39 -9.08 -21.32
C PRO A 524 3.42 -10.55 -21.75
N VAL A 525 2.70 -10.89 -22.82
CA VAL A 525 2.77 -12.23 -23.41
C VAL A 525 4.01 -12.31 -24.31
N SER A 526 4.12 -11.38 -25.25
CA SER A 526 5.26 -11.26 -26.18
C SER A 526 5.21 -9.89 -26.84
N PHE A 527 6.29 -9.53 -27.54
CA PHE A 527 6.31 -8.35 -28.39
C PHE A 527 5.66 -8.61 -29.76
N ALA A 528 5.01 -7.58 -30.31
CA ALA A 528 4.62 -7.58 -31.70
C ALA A 528 5.82 -7.13 -32.54
N SER A 529 6.33 -8.00 -33.42
CA SER A 529 7.52 -7.68 -34.23
C SER A 529 7.31 -6.42 -35.06
N THR A 530 8.22 -5.47 -34.90
CA THR A 530 8.28 -4.24 -35.69
C THR A 530 9.22 -4.36 -36.91
N SER A 531 9.82 -5.54 -37.12
CA SER A 531 10.68 -5.81 -38.27
C SER A 531 9.88 -5.76 -39.58
N ALA A 532 10.53 -5.29 -40.65
CA ALA A 532 10.00 -5.40 -42.00
C ALA A 532 10.11 -6.83 -42.57
N ASN A 533 10.91 -7.71 -41.95
CA ASN A 533 11.18 -9.06 -42.42
C ASN A 533 10.07 -10.05 -42.05
N GLU A 534 9.59 -10.82 -43.02
CA GLU A 534 8.49 -11.76 -42.81
C GLU A 534 8.86 -12.94 -41.91
N THR A 535 10.09 -13.47 -42.02
CA THR A 535 10.58 -14.55 -41.15
C THR A 535 10.64 -14.10 -39.69
N ALA A 536 11.07 -12.87 -39.43
CA ALA A 536 11.06 -12.29 -38.09
C ALA A 536 9.65 -12.24 -37.50
N LYS A 537 8.66 -11.77 -38.28
CA LYS A 537 7.25 -11.75 -37.86
C LYS A 537 6.70 -13.15 -37.59
N VAL A 538 7.00 -14.12 -38.45
CA VAL A 538 6.58 -15.51 -38.26
C VAL A 538 7.16 -16.10 -36.96
N ASN A 539 8.45 -15.88 -36.69
CA ASN A 539 9.08 -16.32 -35.46
C ASN A 539 8.50 -15.62 -34.23
N ALA A 540 8.25 -14.30 -34.30
CA ALA A 540 7.62 -13.56 -33.21
C ALA A 540 6.20 -14.07 -32.92
N ASN A 541 5.41 -14.36 -33.96
CA ASN A 541 4.07 -14.97 -33.80
C ASN A 541 4.15 -16.37 -33.18
N LYS A 542 5.17 -17.16 -33.54
CA LYS A 542 5.42 -18.46 -32.91
C LYS A 542 5.80 -18.29 -31.43
N ALA A 543 6.68 -17.34 -31.11
CA ALA A 543 7.02 -17.01 -29.73
C ALA A 543 5.77 -16.57 -28.95
N ALA A 544 4.94 -15.69 -29.51
CA ALA A 544 3.69 -15.26 -28.90
C ALA A 544 2.77 -16.42 -28.51
N ALA A 545 2.68 -17.45 -29.35
CA ALA A 545 1.87 -18.63 -29.09
C ALA A 545 2.45 -19.57 -28.01
N LEU A 546 3.76 -19.51 -27.78
CA LEU A 546 4.48 -20.38 -26.84
C LEU A 546 4.81 -19.69 -25.50
N ALA A 547 4.69 -18.37 -25.44
CA ALA A 547 4.94 -17.61 -24.22
C ALA A 547 3.97 -17.99 -23.09
N LYS A 548 4.43 -17.86 -21.85
CA LYS A 548 3.66 -18.20 -20.66
C LYS A 548 3.94 -17.19 -19.54
N PRO A 549 3.44 -15.94 -19.64
CA PRO A 549 3.53 -15.03 -18.53
C PRO A 549 2.77 -15.58 -17.31
N PRO A 550 3.25 -15.33 -16.08
CA PRO A 550 4.41 -14.49 -15.76
C PRO A 550 5.75 -15.26 -15.70
N PHE A 551 5.81 -16.51 -16.16
CA PHE A 551 7.01 -17.37 -16.08
C PHE A 551 8.05 -17.03 -17.14
N TRP A 552 7.67 -17.11 -18.42
CA TRP A 552 8.53 -16.73 -19.53
C TRP A 552 7.79 -15.88 -20.57
N TYR A 553 8.41 -14.76 -20.91
CA TYR A 553 7.86 -13.74 -21.80
C TYR A 553 8.95 -12.78 -22.30
N SER A 554 8.60 -11.92 -23.26
CA SER A 554 9.51 -10.93 -23.81
C SER A 554 8.82 -9.60 -24.12
N PHE A 555 9.61 -8.54 -24.22
CA PHE A 555 9.16 -7.21 -24.62
C PHE A 555 10.30 -6.41 -25.27
N GLU A 556 9.94 -5.45 -26.11
CA GLU A 556 10.87 -4.45 -26.66
C GLU A 556 10.67 -3.10 -25.96
N TYR A 557 11.76 -2.38 -25.74
CA TYR A 557 11.76 -1.03 -25.16
C TYR A 557 12.87 -0.19 -25.80
N GLY A 558 12.51 0.71 -26.73
CA GLY A 558 13.53 1.48 -27.46
C GLY A 558 14.46 0.55 -28.26
N MET A 559 15.76 0.60 -27.99
CA MET A 559 16.77 -0.19 -28.69
C MET A 559 17.06 -1.57 -28.10
N VAL A 560 16.31 -2.01 -27.08
CA VAL A 560 16.53 -3.30 -26.43
C VAL A 560 15.35 -4.26 -26.60
N HIS A 561 15.68 -5.53 -26.88
CA HIS A 561 14.81 -6.69 -26.70
C HIS A 561 15.18 -7.40 -25.39
N VAL A 562 14.20 -7.64 -24.53
CA VAL A 562 14.38 -8.32 -23.24
C VAL A 562 13.53 -9.59 -23.22
N ALA A 563 14.17 -10.72 -22.94
CA ALA A 563 13.50 -12.00 -22.69
C ALA A 563 13.70 -12.40 -21.21
N MET A 564 12.60 -12.72 -20.53
CA MET A 564 12.60 -13.20 -19.14
C MET A 564 12.30 -14.71 -19.17
N ILE A 565 13.18 -15.50 -18.56
CA ILE A 565 13.09 -16.97 -18.52
C ILE A 565 12.78 -17.46 -17.11
N ASP A 566 12.17 -18.64 -17.01
CA ASP A 566 11.95 -19.37 -15.76
C ASP A 566 13.05 -20.42 -15.59
N THR A 567 13.91 -20.22 -14.59
CA THR A 567 15.00 -21.13 -14.24
C THR A 567 14.59 -22.22 -13.26
N GLU A 568 13.34 -22.23 -12.80
CA GLU A 568 12.85 -23.12 -11.74
C GLU A 568 12.13 -24.34 -12.33
N THR A 569 11.37 -24.15 -13.41
CA THR A 569 10.50 -25.21 -13.99
C THR A 569 10.52 -25.31 -15.52
N ASP A 570 9.88 -26.36 -16.06
CA ASP A 570 9.55 -26.52 -17.49
C ASP A 570 10.71 -26.71 -18.48
N PHE A 571 11.83 -27.26 -18.00
CA PHE A 571 12.90 -27.83 -18.83
C PHE A 571 13.44 -29.13 -18.22
N ALA A 572 14.28 -29.85 -18.97
CA ALA A 572 14.81 -31.14 -18.52
C ALA A 572 15.67 -30.96 -17.26
N ASN A 573 15.32 -31.69 -16.19
CA ASN A 573 15.99 -31.63 -14.89
C ASN A 573 15.95 -30.23 -14.23
N ALA A 574 14.92 -29.42 -14.54
CA ALA A 574 14.70 -28.13 -13.90
C ALA A 574 14.72 -28.27 -12.37
N PRO A 575 15.37 -27.36 -11.62
CA PRO A 575 15.62 -27.49 -10.19
C PRO A 575 14.39 -27.86 -9.39
N ASP A 576 13.34 -27.05 -9.49
CA ASP A 576 12.23 -27.08 -8.54
C ASP A 576 11.01 -27.81 -9.08
N GLN A 577 11.07 -28.30 -10.32
CA GLN A 577 10.05 -29.20 -10.86
C GLN A 577 10.02 -30.52 -10.08
N LEU A 578 8.84 -31.18 -10.00
CA LEU A 578 8.73 -32.55 -9.49
C LEU A 578 9.77 -33.49 -10.11
N GLY A 579 10.62 -34.08 -9.26
CA GLY A 579 11.73 -34.95 -9.68
C GLY A 579 12.92 -34.21 -10.31
N GLY A 580 13.02 -32.90 -10.07
CA GLY A 580 14.06 -31.99 -10.52
C GLY A 580 15.39 -32.12 -9.77
N SER A 581 16.34 -31.24 -10.10
CA SER A 581 17.69 -31.30 -9.56
C SER A 581 17.83 -30.77 -8.12
N SER A 582 16.92 -29.90 -7.65
CA SER A 582 16.88 -29.53 -6.23
C SER A 582 16.32 -30.69 -5.41
N GLY A 583 15.24 -31.32 -5.91
CA GLY A 583 14.70 -32.57 -5.38
C GLY A 583 13.76 -32.40 -4.18
N TYR A 584 13.27 -31.19 -3.90
CA TYR A 584 12.49 -30.92 -2.69
C TYR A 584 11.34 -29.91 -2.77
N LEU A 585 11.29 -29.01 -3.77
CA LEU A 585 10.18 -28.05 -3.90
C LEU A 585 8.99 -28.59 -4.71
N ASP A 586 9.21 -29.59 -5.57
CA ASP A 586 8.20 -30.38 -6.30
C ASP A 586 7.08 -29.54 -6.98
N ALA A 587 7.47 -28.44 -7.59
CA ALA A 587 6.60 -27.56 -8.34
C ALA A 587 5.91 -28.28 -9.52
N ALA A 588 4.68 -27.85 -9.79
CA ALA A 588 3.95 -28.24 -10.98
C ALA A 588 4.62 -27.72 -12.26
N ARG A 589 4.27 -28.35 -13.38
CA ARG A 589 4.58 -27.85 -14.72
C ARG A 589 3.48 -26.89 -15.20
N PHE A 590 3.86 -25.78 -15.81
CA PHE A 590 2.95 -24.75 -16.31
C PHE A 590 2.85 -24.74 -17.84
N GLY A 591 3.89 -25.22 -18.51
CA GLY A 591 3.96 -25.40 -19.96
C GLY A 591 3.81 -26.86 -20.40
N THR A 592 3.74 -27.05 -21.72
CA THR A 592 3.94 -28.37 -22.34
C THR A 592 5.43 -28.70 -22.45
N THR A 593 5.76 -29.95 -22.75
CA THR A 593 7.15 -30.38 -22.92
C THR A 593 7.89 -29.49 -23.93
N ASN A 594 9.06 -28.98 -23.51
CA ASN A 594 9.93 -28.06 -24.28
C ASN A 594 9.31 -26.71 -24.66
N GLN A 595 8.11 -26.37 -24.18
CA GLN A 595 7.43 -25.12 -24.56
C GLN A 595 8.31 -23.89 -24.30
N GLN A 596 8.97 -23.81 -23.15
CA GLN A 596 9.85 -22.68 -22.81
C GLN A 596 11.08 -22.59 -23.74
N LEU A 597 11.71 -23.72 -24.06
CA LEU A 597 12.90 -23.73 -24.93
C LEU A 597 12.54 -23.43 -26.39
N ASP A 598 11.42 -23.96 -26.87
CA ASP A 598 10.89 -23.66 -28.21
C ASP A 598 10.43 -22.20 -28.31
N TRP A 599 9.86 -21.67 -27.22
CA TRP A 599 9.54 -20.24 -27.09
C TRP A 599 10.81 -19.41 -27.20
N LEU A 600 11.82 -19.64 -26.36
CA LEU A 600 13.04 -18.82 -26.33
C LEU A 600 13.78 -18.89 -27.68
N ALA A 601 13.84 -20.07 -28.30
CA ALA A 601 14.44 -20.23 -29.62
C ALA A 601 13.69 -19.43 -30.70
N ALA A 602 12.36 -19.40 -30.67
CA ALA A 602 11.55 -18.62 -31.61
C ALA A 602 11.62 -17.12 -31.32
N ASP A 603 11.58 -16.74 -30.05
CA ASP A 603 11.64 -15.36 -29.56
C ASP A 603 12.96 -14.72 -29.98
N LEU A 604 14.08 -15.33 -29.61
CA LEU A 604 15.38 -14.82 -29.98
C LEU A 604 15.52 -14.76 -31.50
N ALA A 605 15.19 -15.84 -32.24
CA ALA A 605 15.24 -15.86 -33.71
C ALA A 605 14.38 -14.80 -34.42
N SER A 606 13.47 -14.15 -33.71
CA SER A 606 12.62 -13.09 -34.24
C SER A 606 13.19 -11.68 -34.12
N VAL A 607 14.28 -11.51 -33.35
CA VAL A 607 14.87 -10.20 -33.09
C VAL A 607 15.63 -9.69 -34.31
N ASP A 608 15.19 -8.54 -34.83
CA ASP A 608 15.86 -7.77 -35.87
C ASP A 608 16.75 -6.69 -35.22
N ARG A 609 18.06 -6.92 -35.24
CA ARG A 609 19.05 -6.05 -34.58
C ARG A 609 19.19 -4.68 -35.23
N THR A 610 18.64 -4.47 -36.43
CA THR A 610 18.54 -3.11 -36.99
C THR A 610 17.53 -2.27 -36.20
N VAL A 611 16.50 -2.91 -35.62
CA VAL A 611 15.51 -2.30 -34.74
C VAL A 611 15.99 -2.34 -33.29
N THR A 612 16.20 -3.52 -32.71
CA THR A 612 16.60 -3.73 -31.32
C THR A 612 18.00 -4.36 -31.26
N PRO A 613 19.09 -3.57 -31.37
CA PRO A 613 20.45 -4.08 -31.45
C PRO A 613 20.85 -4.86 -30.21
N TRP A 614 20.35 -4.46 -29.03
CA TRP A 614 20.67 -5.10 -27.76
C TRP A 614 19.68 -6.21 -27.43
N VAL A 615 20.22 -7.38 -27.09
CA VAL A 615 19.43 -8.54 -26.66
C VAL A 615 19.85 -8.95 -25.26
N ILE A 616 18.91 -8.86 -24.33
CA ILE A 616 19.11 -9.15 -22.91
C ILE A 616 18.26 -10.35 -22.50
N VAL A 617 18.83 -11.27 -21.74
CA VAL A 617 18.10 -12.36 -21.10
C VAL A 617 18.18 -12.23 -19.58
N GLY A 618 17.03 -12.23 -18.91
CA GLY A 618 16.94 -12.28 -17.44
C GLY A 618 16.40 -13.63 -16.98
N GLY A 619 17.01 -14.21 -15.95
CA GLY A 619 16.53 -15.41 -15.26
C GLY A 619 17.00 -15.38 -13.80
N HIS A 620 16.57 -16.34 -12.97
CA HIS A 620 16.91 -16.29 -11.55
C HIS A 620 18.22 -17.02 -11.26
N ARG A 621 18.30 -18.35 -11.47
CA ARG A 621 19.50 -19.16 -11.14
C ARG A 621 20.64 -19.00 -12.16
N PRO A 622 21.86 -18.61 -11.72
CA PRO A 622 23.03 -18.56 -12.58
C PRO A 622 23.68 -19.94 -12.72
N TRP A 623 24.41 -20.15 -13.82
CA TRP A 623 25.31 -21.29 -14.00
C TRP A 623 26.80 -20.93 -13.94
N TYR A 624 27.13 -19.63 -14.00
CA TYR A 624 28.47 -19.12 -13.70
C TYR A 624 28.43 -18.35 -12.36
N THR A 625 29.25 -18.77 -11.41
CA THR A 625 29.40 -18.15 -10.09
C THR A 625 30.79 -18.42 -9.51
N THR A 626 31.22 -17.64 -8.51
CA THR A 626 32.48 -17.87 -7.77
C THR A 626 32.42 -19.06 -6.79
N LYS A 627 31.23 -19.56 -6.45
CA LYS A 627 31.06 -20.80 -5.69
C LYS A 627 31.46 -21.96 -6.63
N GLY A 628 32.53 -22.71 -6.32
CA GLY A 628 33.20 -23.63 -7.27
C GLY A 628 32.38 -24.76 -7.93
N SER A 629 31.07 -24.85 -7.67
CA SER A 629 30.10 -25.71 -8.35
C SER A 629 28.96 -24.86 -8.92
N SER A 630 28.54 -25.14 -10.15
CA SER A 630 27.42 -24.47 -10.82
C SER A 630 26.11 -24.64 -10.02
N PRO A 631 25.40 -23.55 -9.66
CA PRO A 631 24.12 -23.62 -8.97
C PRO A 631 23.02 -24.27 -9.82
N CYS A 632 23.15 -24.25 -11.15
CA CYS A 632 22.18 -24.85 -12.05
C CYS A 632 22.80 -25.36 -13.36
N ASP A 633 23.44 -26.54 -13.33
CA ASP A 633 23.94 -27.23 -14.53
C ASP A 633 22.82 -27.53 -15.54
N ALA A 634 21.62 -27.83 -15.04
CA ALA A 634 20.44 -28.05 -15.89
C ALA A 634 20.07 -26.77 -16.68
N CYS A 635 20.18 -25.60 -16.05
CA CYS A 635 19.93 -24.31 -16.69
C CYS A 635 20.97 -24.04 -17.79
N GLN A 636 22.27 -24.24 -17.49
CA GLN A 636 23.31 -24.08 -18.51
C GLN A 636 23.04 -24.95 -19.73
N LYS A 637 22.78 -26.24 -19.52
CA LYS A 637 22.52 -27.21 -20.60
C LYS A 637 21.29 -26.84 -21.43
N ALA A 638 20.26 -26.30 -20.78
CA ALA A 638 19.00 -25.94 -21.42
C ALA A 638 19.09 -24.62 -22.22
N PHE A 639 19.69 -23.59 -21.64
CA PHE A 639 19.58 -22.22 -22.14
C PHE A 639 20.85 -21.69 -22.83
N GLU A 640 22.05 -22.02 -22.34
CA GLU A 640 23.30 -21.48 -22.89
C GLU A 640 23.46 -21.73 -24.40
N PRO A 641 23.14 -22.92 -24.95
CA PRO A 641 23.21 -23.15 -26.39
C PRO A 641 22.33 -22.21 -27.22
N LEU A 642 21.16 -21.83 -26.70
CA LEU A 642 20.24 -20.90 -27.36
C LEU A 642 20.77 -19.46 -27.25
N LEU A 643 21.22 -19.05 -26.06
CA LEU A 643 21.80 -17.73 -25.82
C LEU A 643 23.00 -17.47 -26.75
N TYR A 644 23.90 -18.44 -26.87
CA TYR A 644 25.06 -18.35 -27.77
C TYR A 644 24.65 -18.34 -29.24
N LYS A 645 23.79 -19.28 -29.67
CA LYS A 645 23.32 -19.40 -31.06
C LYS A 645 22.68 -18.10 -31.57
N TYR A 646 21.84 -17.48 -30.75
CA TYR A 646 21.15 -16.24 -31.10
C TYR A 646 21.88 -14.98 -30.59
N GLY A 647 23.12 -15.16 -30.11
CA GLY A 647 24.04 -14.08 -29.80
C GLY A 647 23.58 -13.06 -28.76
N VAL A 648 22.89 -13.53 -27.72
CA VAL A 648 22.52 -12.70 -26.56
C VAL A 648 23.72 -11.90 -26.06
N ASP A 649 23.53 -10.61 -25.78
CA ASP A 649 24.64 -9.71 -25.45
C ASP A 649 24.96 -9.74 -23.95
N LEU A 650 23.91 -9.72 -23.11
CA LEU A 650 24.01 -9.75 -21.66
C LEU A 650 22.94 -10.68 -21.07
N ALA A 651 23.38 -11.55 -20.18
CA ALA A 651 22.51 -12.41 -19.38
C ALA A 651 22.62 -12.03 -17.89
N ILE A 652 21.49 -11.81 -17.25
CA ILE A 652 21.37 -11.22 -15.90
C ILE A 652 20.69 -12.25 -14.99
N PHE A 653 21.37 -12.61 -13.91
CA PHE A 653 20.92 -13.61 -12.94
C PHE A 653 21.05 -13.13 -11.50
N GLY A 654 20.39 -13.81 -10.56
CA GLY A 654 20.44 -13.57 -9.12
C GLY A 654 20.86 -14.83 -8.36
N HIS A 655 20.07 -15.23 -7.36
CA HIS A 655 20.14 -16.46 -6.55
C HIS A 655 21.37 -16.59 -5.65
N VAL A 656 22.54 -16.21 -6.16
CA VAL A 656 23.76 -16.15 -5.36
C VAL A 656 23.85 -14.75 -4.78
N HIS A 657 23.79 -14.67 -3.45
CA HIS A 657 23.63 -13.41 -2.70
C HIS A 657 24.91 -12.55 -2.64
N ASN A 658 25.44 -12.19 -3.80
CA ASN A 658 26.54 -11.26 -3.98
C ASN A 658 26.48 -10.68 -5.41
N SER A 659 27.41 -9.78 -5.73
CA SER A 659 27.51 -9.18 -7.06
C SER A 659 28.69 -9.74 -7.82
N GLN A 660 28.50 -10.15 -9.08
CA GLN A 660 29.57 -10.72 -9.91
C GLN A 660 29.45 -10.31 -11.38
N ARG A 661 30.60 -10.17 -12.05
CA ARG A 661 30.68 -10.05 -13.51
C ARG A 661 31.70 -11.02 -14.09
N PHE A 662 31.35 -11.58 -15.24
CA PHE A 662 32.20 -12.49 -15.99
C PHE A 662 32.67 -11.85 -17.30
N LEU A 663 33.77 -12.36 -17.85
CA LEU A 663 34.06 -12.20 -19.28
C LEU A 663 32.92 -12.80 -20.10
N PRO A 664 32.76 -12.39 -21.37
CA PRO A 664 31.90 -13.14 -22.27
C PRO A 664 32.37 -14.59 -22.34
N VAL A 665 31.46 -15.53 -22.12
CA VAL A 665 31.81 -16.93 -21.89
C VAL A 665 30.77 -17.86 -22.48
N ASN A 666 31.20 -18.99 -23.01
CA ASN A 666 30.32 -20.06 -23.47
C ASN A 666 30.96 -21.41 -23.13
N ASN A 667 30.21 -22.29 -22.48
CA ASN A 667 30.71 -23.60 -22.02
C ASN A 667 32.04 -23.47 -21.24
N SER A 668 32.09 -22.51 -20.31
CA SER A 668 33.25 -22.15 -19.48
C SER A 668 34.49 -21.66 -20.24
N VAL A 669 34.40 -21.41 -21.54
CA VAL A 669 35.50 -20.85 -22.35
C VAL A 669 35.26 -19.36 -22.59
N ALA A 670 36.18 -18.53 -22.13
CA ALA A 670 36.13 -17.10 -22.37
C ALA A 670 36.28 -16.79 -23.88
N ASP A 671 35.48 -15.84 -24.36
CA ASP A 671 35.61 -15.34 -25.71
C ASP A 671 36.91 -14.52 -25.84
N PRO A 672 37.79 -14.84 -26.81
CA PRO A 672 39.06 -14.14 -26.98
C PRO A 672 38.89 -12.65 -27.34
N ALA A 673 37.73 -12.24 -27.84
CA ALA A 673 37.44 -10.83 -28.15
C ALA A 673 37.21 -9.97 -26.89
N GLY A 674 37.02 -10.59 -25.72
CA GLY A 674 36.66 -9.90 -24.49
C GLY A 674 35.43 -9.00 -24.70
N LEU A 675 35.40 -7.82 -24.07
CA LEU A 675 34.27 -6.90 -24.20
C LEU A 675 34.20 -6.14 -25.54
N ASN A 676 35.06 -6.47 -26.52
CA ASN A 676 35.11 -5.81 -27.83
C ASN A 676 34.59 -6.72 -28.94
N ASN A 677 33.28 -6.68 -29.15
CA ASN A 677 32.53 -7.47 -30.13
C ASN A 677 32.64 -9.01 -29.95
N PRO A 678 32.37 -9.54 -28.73
CA PRO A 678 32.36 -10.98 -28.49
C PRO A 678 31.18 -11.67 -29.20
N LYS A 679 31.40 -12.95 -29.47
CA LYS A 679 30.35 -13.91 -29.85
C LYS A 679 29.58 -14.36 -28.62
N ALA A 680 30.28 -14.72 -27.55
CA ALA A 680 29.61 -15.18 -26.33
C ALA A 680 28.87 -14.06 -25.59
N PRO A 681 27.81 -14.37 -24.81
CA PRO A 681 27.14 -13.42 -23.93
C PRO A 681 28.03 -13.02 -22.75
N VAL A 682 27.88 -11.79 -22.26
CA VAL A 682 28.35 -11.39 -20.93
C VAL A 682 27.37 -11.91 -19.88
N TYR A 683 27.89 -12.43 -18.76
CA TYR A 683 27.08 -12.89 -17.63
C TYR A 683 27.32 -12.01 -16.41
N ILE A 684 26.25 -11.65 -15.71
CA ILE A 684 26.31 -10.99 -14.41
C ILE A 684 25.41 -11.69 -13.39
N VAL A 685 25.84 -11.64 -12.13
CA VAL A 685 25.05 -12.06 -10.96
C VAL A 685 24.78 -10.79 -10.14
N ALA A 686 23.51 -10.43 -9.97
CA ALA A 686 23.05 -9.24 -9.28
C ALA A 686 22.11 -9.59 -8.11
N GLY A 687 22.42 -10.68 -7.40
CA GLY A 687 21.63 -11.18 -6.25
C GLY A 687 22.02 -10.60 -4.90
N GLY A 688 22.89 -9.58 -4.87
CA GLY A 688 23.29 -8.92 -3.64
C GLY A 688 22.33 -7.81 -3.18
N ALA A 689 21.06 -7.83 -3.60
CA ALA A 689 20.19 -6.65 -3.47
C ALA A 689 19.63 -6.44 -2.06
N GLY A 690 19.49 -7.48 -1.24
CA GLY A 690 19.12 -7.23 0.14
C GLY A 690 18.57 -8.37 0.97
N ASN A 691 18.21 -9.54 0.46
CA ASN A 691 17.35 -10.46 1.20
C ASN A 691 17.77 -10.81 2.66
N ILE A 692 16.83 -11.41 3.40
CA ILE A 692 16.98 -11.69 4.83
C ILE A 692 18.07 -12.73 5.14
N GLU A 693 18.39 -13.63 4.22
CA GLU A 693 19.45 -14.62 4.39
C GLU A 693 20.84 -13.96 4.41
N GLY A 694 20.94 -12.74 3.86
CA GLY A 694 22.15 -11.95 3.82
C GLY A 694 23.12 -12.36 2.71
N LEU A 695 24.31 -11.74 2.72
CA LEU A 695 25.28 -11.91 1.66
C LEU A 695 26.03 -13.25 1.75
N SER A 696 26.14 -13.92 0.60
CA SER A 696 26.98 -15.10 0.40
C SER A 696 28.43 -14.69 0.15
N SER A 697 29.38 -15.36 0.82
CA SER A 697 30.81 -15.10 0.63
C SER A 697 31.24 -15.31 -0.83
N VAL A 698 32.19 -14.49 -1.28
CA VAL A 698 32.83 -14.67 -2.59
C VAL A 698 33.69 -15.94 -2.55
N GLY A 699 33.45 -16.85 -3.50
CA GLY A 699 34.16 -18.12 -3.59
C GLY A 699 35.50 -18.02 -4.33
N GLY A 700 35.99 -19.15 -4.86
CA GLY A 700 37.25 -19.23 -5.58
C GLY A 700 37.22 -18.51 -6.92
N ASN A 701 38.35 -17.93 -7.33
CA ASN A 701 38.47 -17.22 -8.59
C ASN A 701 38.38 -18.18 -9.79
N TYR A 702 37.25 -18.16 -10.50
CA TYR A 702 37.11 -18.84 -11.79
C TYR A 702 37.82 -18.00 -12.86
N THR A 703 38.52 -18.62 -13.81
CA THR A 703 39.34 -17.90 -14.80
C THR A 703 38.57 -16.86 -15.63
N THR A 704 37.24 -16.99 -15.71
CA THR A 704 36.36 -16.06 -16.43
C THR A 704 35.69 -15.03 -15.54
N ASN A 705 35.78 -15.13 -14.21
CA ASN A 705 35.26 -14.13 -13.28
C ASN A 705 36.22 -12.93 -13.22
N VAL A 706 35.69 -11.72 -13.35
CA VAL A 706 36.48 -10.47 -13.39
C VAL A 706 36.10 -9.49 -12.29
N PHE A 707 34.96 -9.70 -11.65
CA PHE A 707 34.52 -8.95 -10.48
C PHE A 707 33.64 -9.84 -9.60
N ALA A 708 33.80 -9.71 -8.29
CA ALA A 708 32.92 -10.28 -7.29
C ALA A 708 32.95 -9.39 -6.03
N TYR A 709 31.79 -9.18 -5.39
CA TYR A 709 31.65 -8.27 -4.25
C TYR A 709 30.54 -8.74 -3.30
N ALA A 710 30.87 -8.82 -2.00
CA ALA A 710 29.96 -9.22 -0.92
C ALA A 710 30.20 -8.44 0.38
N ASP A 711 30.84 -7.25 0.32
CA ASP A 711 31.12 -6.44 1.52
C ASP A 711 29.91 -5.60 1.97
N ASP A 712 28.96 -5.37 1.06
CA ASP A 712 27.70 -4.65 1.31
C ASP A 712 26.67 -5.07 0.25
N PHE A 713 25.41 -4.69 0.43
CA PHE A 713 24.39 -4.87 -0.58
C PHE A 713 24.67 -3.99 -1.81
N SER A 714 24.39 -4.53 -2.99
CA SER A 714 24.56 -3.86 -4.27
C SER A 714 23.61 -4.39 -5.33
N TYR A 715 23.35 -3.57 -6.34
CA TYR A 715 22.53 -3.92 -7.49
C TYR A 715 23.22 -3.49 -8.78
N ALA A 716 22.75 -3.98 -9.93
CA ALA A 716 23.32 -3.64 -11.23
C ALA A 716 22.50 -2.55 -11.92
N SER A 717 23.19 -1.55 -12.49
CA SER A 717 22.62 -0.60 -13.46
C SER A 717 23.16 -0.92 -14.85
N VAL A 718 22.27 -0.97 -15.83
CA VAL A 718 22.59 -1.25 -17.23
C VAL A 718 22.19 -0.06 -18.07
N SER A 719 23.17 0.62 -18.67
CA SER A 719 22.96 1.79 -19.52
C SER A 719 23.20 1.46 -20.98
N PHE A 720 22.18 1.63 -21.80
CA PHE A 720 22.27 1.54 -23.25
C PHE A 720 22.72 2.90 -23.77
N GLN A 721 24.02 3.06 -24.03
CA GLN A 721 24.61 4.36 -24.36
C GLN A 721 24.35 4.76 -25.81
N ASP A 722 24.38 3.77 -26.70
CA ASP A 722 24.02 3.89 -28.11
C ASP A 722 23.77 2.48 -28.67
N ALA A 723 23.61 2.35 -29.99
CA ALA A 723 23.37 1.07 -30.65
C ALA A 723 24.56 0.09 -30.58
N ASN A 724 25.74 0.50 -30.11
CA ASN A 724 26.97 -0.29 -30.12
C ASN A 724 27.68 -0.35 -28.76
N LYS A 725 27.37 0.54 -27.81
CA LYS A 725 27.89 0.52 -26.44
C LYS A 725 26.80 0.31 -25.39
N LEU A 726 27.00 -0.72 -24.57
CA LEU A 726 26.22 -1.02 -23.37
C LEU A 726 27.15 -0.98 -22.17
N LYS A 727 26.79 -0.22 -21.14
CA LYS A 727 27.55 -0.12 -19.88
C LYS A 727 26.84 -0.90 -18.78
N VAL A 728 27.60 -1.66 -17.99
CA VAL A 728 27.12 -2.30 -16.76
C VAL A 728 27.91 -1.74 -15.58
N GLU A 729 27.20 -1.27 -14.56
CA GLU A 729 27.77 -0.81 -13.29
C GLU A 729 27.15 -1.57 -12.12
N PHE A 730 27.97 -1.98 -11.15
CA PHE A 730 27.49 -2.43 -9.85
C PHE A 730 27.54 -1.27 -8.86
N ILE A 731 26.41 -0.98 -8.24
CA ILE A 731 26.24 0.17 -7.35
C ILE A 731 26.05 -0.33 -5.92
N ARG A 732 26.87 0.18 -4.99
CA ARG A 732 26.68 -0.07 -3.55
C ARG A 732 25.39 0.58 -3.09
N SER A 733 24.48 -0.19 -2.49
CA SER A 733 23.15 0.29 -2.12
C SER A 733 23.20 1.39 -1.04
N SER A 734 24.08 1.24 -0.05
CA SER A 734 24.19 2.19 1.08
C SER A 734 24.70 3.57 0.65
N THR A 735 25.77 3.63 -0.15
CA THR A 735 26.47 4.89 -0.51
C THR A 735 26.15 5.39 -1.92
N GLY A 736 25.83 4.50 -2.85
CA GLY A 736 25.68 4.79 -4.28
C GLY A 736 27.00 4.76 -5.05
N ASP A 737 28.09 4.31 -4.42
CA ASP A 737 29.39 4.22 -5.08
C ASP A 737 29.37 3.15 -6.16
N VAL A 738 30.05 3.43 -7.27
CA VAL A 738 30.31 2.45 -8.33
C VAL A 738 31.41 1.50 -7.86
N LEU A 739 31.05 0.23 -7.68
CA LEU A 739 31.94 -0.84 -7.23
C LEU A 739 32.71 -1.48 -8.41
N ASP A 740 32.04 -1.57 -9.55
CA ASP A 740 32.57 -2.10 -10.80
C ASP A 740 31.88 -1.42 -11.98
N SER A 741 32.60 -1.27 -13.08
CA SER A 741 32.08 -0.65 -14.31
C SER A 741 32.72 -1.31 -15.52
N SER A 742 31.90 -1.66 -16.51
CA SER A 742 32.35 -2.23 -17.78
C SER A 742 31.53 -1.69 -18.95
N VAL A 743 32.15 -1.61 -20.13
CA VAL A 743 31.48 -1.22 -21.38
C VAL A 743 31.65 -2.35 -22.38
N LEU A 744 30.54 -2.97 -22.78
CA LEU A 744 30.45 -3.92 -23.87
C LEU A 744 30.28 -3.16 -25.18
N PHE A 745 31.19 -3.39 -26.13
CA PHE A 745 31.04 -2.95 -27.51
C PHE A 745 30.55 -4.11 -28.38
N LYS A 746 29.53 -3.88 -29.21
CA LYS A 746 29.03 -4.84 -30.20
C LYS A 746 28.80 -4.12 -31.53
N LYS A 747 29.27 -4.70 -32.63
CA LYS A 747 29.10 -4.10 -33.96
C LYS A 747 27.69 -4.26 -34.52
N HIS A 748 27.03 -5.38 -34.18
CA HIS A 748 25.73 -5.80 -34.72
C HIS A 748 25.71 -5.86 -36.25
N ASP A 749 26.79 -6.35 -36.86
CA ASP A 749 26.95 -6.47 -38.33
C ASP A 749 25.94 -7.44 -38.98
N GLN A 750 25.24 -8.25 -38.18
CA GLN A 750 24.20 -9.17 -38.65
C GLN A 750 22.83 -8.58 -38.31
N GLN A 751 21.95 -8.52 -39.32
CA GLN A 751 20.56 -8.08 -39.13
C GLN A 751 19.82 -9.00 -38.15
N PHE A 752 20.02 -10.32 -38.26
CA PHE A 752 19.40 -11.29 -37.39
C PHE A 752 20.42 -11.91 -36.44
N VAL A 753 19.91 -12.25 -35.26
CA VAL A 753 20.53 -13.07 -34.22
C VAL A 753 20.88 -14.48 -34.69
N VAL A 754 21.89 -14.70 -35.54
CA VAL A 754 22.38 -16.08 -35.80
C VAL A 754 23.89 -16.03 -35.90
N GLN A 755 24.57 -16.81 -35.05
CA GLN A 755 26.04 -16.89 -34.97
C GLN A 755 26.66 -18.07 -35.71
#